data_AF-A0A1Q9D6F7-F1
#
_entry.id   AF-A0A1Q9D6F7-F1
#
_cell.length_a   1.000
_cell.length_b   1.000
_cell.length_c   1.000
_cell.angle_alpha   90.00
_cell.angle_beta   90.00
_cell.angle_gamma   90.00
#
_symmetry.space_group_name_H-M   'P 1'
#
loop_
_entity.id
_entity.type
_entity.pdbx_description
1 polymer ?
#
loop_
_entity_poly.entity_id
_entity_poly.type
_entity_poly.pdbx_seq_one_letter_code
_entity_poly.pdbx_strand_id
1 'polypeptide(L)'
;MLYAMESLVPFIGNIDRVQEDCDVLTLTLAKHGNVNLKEFRSVMFASLRSLLPTTWSSEHESAWAWFWSIVESQVEKNGRLIGNHRQCLRTFLGRLDEATLAGFKLPVFDTFFANCEESQLYLRAANKIFIRTLAEGSTPVIIAINKNTAKEVQVAVASYPRGEREVILLRVQVGTESMSPLIWAAEKGALESAMAILDDLLTVRADRAPSLLPALFDELIWRSRNVKNGARRANSYIASFLSDEEGQLTDSLLDLIKHGDPTIICHPTVVFQSDLLWTRLCCMPWAMTKLWFCITLLVYIVAEQQAFLPRDPLSSDRFSVIFCRAFLYTFSLGQLFTKHGYQTYRAIRQKQMTRFCGCLPVPTYMLQTRQEVVELVLLLFLVCLFCCEPVLHCLAVSNELLTNCCEFGEWQCNLMPTYNRVAAFPVLLYFVLACELVHLNVHLSVFSVICSCLMSEFVMYVAALVFFTAAFASAIACLPHSLSTQSVQMRGFFSWPMAFECLLSMAFSAYGGNKYEEIAQADEPLLNWLVMGFAACWHVYLMNLMVAQLCQRYNELFLHARGNARLRRGINIYETAMPLISKRRWTAFLTSLHLEEACELDQGDNGLRGAVPTTEDPYEYLQHPQVPLDRVQRYGGLARPDLPWPSLDEAVDDSDIGKLAQLTRTKFEEMDRIMMDMASKLQVRHPGTSSSGAYFSAMNASQQRDESKLADDRDDGALKDMVASELEEEFTEKR
;
A
#
# COMPACT_ATOMS: atom_id res chain seq x y z
N MET A 1 -24.03 23.91 -49.74
CA MET A 1 -25.22 24.09 -50.60
C MET A 1 -26.15 25.16 -50.07
N LEU A 2 -26.71 25.05 -48.85
CA LEU A 2 -27.61 26.07 -48.29
C LEU A 2 -26.99 27.49 -48.24
N TYR A 3 -25.74 27.62 -47.76
CA TYR A 3 -25.02 28.90 -47.80
C TYR A 3 -24.83 29.49 -49.20
N ALA A 4 -24.74 28.66 -50.23
CA ALA A 4 -24.62 29.14 -51.62
C ALA A 4 -25.97 29.61 -52.18
N MET A 5 -27.10 29.18 -51.60
CA MET A 5 -28.43 29.66 -52.02
C MET A 5 -28.63 31.14 -51.68
N GLU A 6 -28.00 31.63 -50.60
CA GLU A 6 -28.06 33.05 -50.24
C GLU A 6 -27.43 33.95 -51.30
N SER A 7 -26.43 33.47 -52.04
CA SER A 7 -25.84 34.20 -53.16
C SER A 7 -26.57 33.92 -54.48
N LEU A 8 -26.96 32.67 -54.75
CA LEU A 8 -27.55 32.29 -56.04
C LEU A 8 -28.95 32.87 -56.28
N VAL A 9 -29.80 32.92 -55.26
CA VAL A 9 -31.21 33.28 -55.42
C VAL A 9 -31.40 34.77 -55.78
N PRO A 10 -30.73 35.74 -55.13
CA PRO A 10 -30.86 37.15 -55.49
C PRO A 10 -30.42 37.49 -56.92
N PHE A 11 -29.44 36.74 -57.47
CA PHE A 11 -28.85 37.02 -58.77
C PHE A 11 -29.43 36.16 -59.91
N ILE A 12 -30.54 35.46 -59.70
CA ILE A 12 -31.14 34.56 -60.69
C ILE A 12 -31.42 35.22 -62.05
N GLY A 13 -31.62 36.54 -62.08
CA GLY A 13 -31.80 37.33 -63.31
C GLY A 13 -30.51 37.65 -64.08
N ASN A 14 -29.34 37.41 -63.49
CA ASN A 14 -28.02 37.61 -64.10
C ASN A 14 -27.35 36.25 -64.33
N ILE A 15 -27.49 35.73 -65.55
CA ILE A 15 -27.01 34.39 -65.94
C ILE A 15 -25.50 34.26 -65.72
N ASP A 16 -24.73 35.29 -66.03
CA ASP A 16 -23.27 35.27 -65.89
C ASP A 16 -22.86 35.13 -64.43
N ARG A 17 -23.53 35.85 -63.52
CA ARG A 17 -23.23 35.77 -62.08
C ARG A 17 -23.66 34.44 -61.47
N VAL A 18 -24.83 33.92 -61.87
CA VAL A 18 -25.28 32.58 -61.44
C VAL A 18 -24.32 31.51 -61.91
N GLN A 19 -23.76 31.66 -63.11
CA GLN A 19 -22.76 30.75 -63.63
C GLN A 19 -21.47 30.79 -62.78
N GLU A 20 -20.94 31.97 -62.45
CA GLU A 20 -19.78 32.11 -61.56
C GLU A 20 -20.00 31.44 -60.19
N ASP A 21 -21.14 31.72 -59.56
CA ASP A 21 -21.47 31.15 -58.25
C ASP A 21 -21.68 29.62 -58.34
N CYS A 22 -22.24 29.12 -59.45
CA CYS A 22 -22.33 27.69 -59.72
C CYS A 22 -20.94 27.06 -59.94
N ASP A 23 -19.99 27.75 -60.57
CA ASP A 23 -18.62 27.27 -60.73
C ASP A 23 -17.94 27.11 -59.37
N VAL A 24 -18.06 28.10 -58.48
CA VAL A 24 -17.54 28.06 -57.10
C VAL A 24 -18.22 26.97 -56.29
N LEU A 25 -19.55 26.83 -56.41
CA LEU A 25 -20.30 25.76 -55.76
C LEU A 25 -19.81 24.39 -56.23
N THR A 26 -19.60 24.20 -57.53
CA THR A 26 -19.12 22.93 -58.10
C THR A 26 -17.73 22.56 -57.56
N LEU A 27 -16.81 23.53 -57.46
CA LEU A 27 -15.49 23.33 -56.84
C LEU A 27 -15.59 22.90 -55.38
N THR A 28 -16.50 23.53 -54.63
CA THR A 28 -16.74 23.22 -53.21
C THR A 28 -17.29 21.80 -53.07
N LEU A 29 -18.26 21.43 -53.91
CA LEU A 29 -18.87 20.09 -53.90
C LEU A 29 -17.88 18.99 -54.30
N ALA A 30 -16.95 19.28 -55.21
CA ALA A 30 -15.92 18.33 -55.63
C ALA A 30 -14.97 17.89 -54.48
N LYS A 31 -14.90 18.64 -53.38
CA LYS A 31 -14.17 18.24 -52.17
C LYS A 31 -14.86 17.13 -51.38
N HIS A 32 -16.19 17.05 -51.46
CA HIS A 32 -17.02 16.19 -50.60
C HIS A 32 -17.47 14.89 -51.29
N GLY A 33 -16.97 14.59 -52.49
CA GLY A 33 -17.27 13.35 -53.21
C GLY A 33 -18.56 13.43 -54.03
N ASN A 34 -19.22 12.28 -54.21
CA ASN A 34 -20.39 12.17 -55.08
C ASN A 34 -21.64 12.69 -54.35
N VAL A 35 -22.08 13.91 -54.65
CA VAL A 35 -23.23 14.53 -53.98
C VAL A 35 -24.51 14.33 -54.79
N ASN A 36 -25.55 13.79 -54.15
CA ASN A 36 -26.84 13.54 -54.78
C ASN A 36 -27.71 14.82 -54.83
N LEU A 37 -27.61 15.56 -55.93
CA LEU A 37 -28.36 16.81 -56.14
C LEU A 37 -29.88 16.62 -56.11
N LYS A 38 -30.37 15.45 -56.52
CA LYS A 38 -31.81 15.13 -56.54
C LYS A 38 -32.39 14.93 -55.14
N GLU A 39 -31.59 14.35 -54.25
CA GLU A 39 -31.97 14.18 -52.85
C GLU A 39 -31.97 15.52 -52.12
N PHE A 40 -30.95 16.35 -52.36
CA PHE A 40 -30.93 17.72 -51.82
C PHE A 40 -32.13 18.54 -52.30
N ARG A 41 -32.48 18.47 -53.59
CA ARG A 41 -33.70 19.07 -54.15
C ARG A 41 -34.93 18.67 -53.33
N SER A 42 -35.10 17.37 -53.09
CA SER A 42 -36.25 16.83 -52.36
C SER A 42 -36.32 17.36 -50.92
N VAL A 43 -35.18 17.40 -50.22
CA VAL A 43 -35.09 17.94 -48.86
C VAL A 43 -35.34 19.44 -48.83
N MET A 44 -34.82 20.20 -49.80
CA MET A 44 -35.05 21.63 -49.94
C MET A 44 -36.54 21.95 -50.14
N PHE A 45 -37.22 21.23 -51.04
CA PHE A 45 -38.67 21.39 -51.24
C PHE A 45 -39.48 21.04 -49.99
N ALA A 46 -39.14 19.94 -49.31
CA ALA A 46 -39.81 19.58 -48.06
C ALA A 46 -39.65 20.68 -46.99
N SER A 47 -38.45 21.25 -46.88
CA SER A 47 -38.13 22.30 -45.92
C SER A 47 -38.86 23.61 -46.25
N LEU A 48 -38.88 24.03 -47.52
CA LEU A 48 -39.59 25.24 -47.96
C LEU A 48 -41.12 25.13 -47.75
N ARG A 49 -41.70 23.96 -48.05
CA ARG A 49 -43.13 23.70 -47.78
C ARG A 49 -43.46 23.78 -46.29
N SER A 50 -42.58 23.23 -45.45
CA SER A 50 -42.78 23.25 -44.00
C SER A 50 -42.62 24.64 -43.39
N LEU A 51 -41.74 25.48 -43.94
CA LEU A 51 -41.44 26.81 -43.40
C LEU A 51 -42.42 27.89 -43.89
N LEU A 52 -43.04 27.71 -45.06
CA LEU A 52 -43.95 28.68 -45.68
C LEU A 52 -45.34 28.09 -45.98
N PRO A 53 -46.01 27.40 -45.03
CA PRO A 53 -47.23 26.63 -45.32
C PRO A 53 -48.42 27.50 -45.78
N THR A 54 -48.46 28.78 -45.39
CA THR A 54 -49.56 29.70 -45.71
C THR A 54 -49.40 30.42 -47.05
N THR A 55 -48.18 30.47 -47.60
CA THR A 55 -47.86 31.21 -48.84
C THR A 55 -47.36 30.30 -49.96
N TRP A 56 -47.01 29.06 -49.65
CA TRP A 56 -46.56 28.09 -50.65
C TRP A 56 -47.70 27.74 -51.62
N SER A 57 -47.48 28.02 -52.90
CA SER A 57 -48.42 27.70 -53.99
C SER A 57 -47.75 26.82 -55.03
N SER A 58 -48.54 26.25 -55.94
CA SER A 58 -48.02 25.50 -57.11
C SER A 58 -47.10 26.34 -58.00
N GLU A 59 -47.29 27.67 -58.02
CA GLU A 59 -46.43 28.61 -58.75
C GLU A 59 -45.06 28.76 -58.11
N HIS A 60 -44.99 28.85 -56.77
CA HIS A 60 -43.72 28.85 -56.04
C HIS A 60 -42.96 27.55 -56.26
N GLU A 61 -43.67 26.42 -56.24
CA GLU A 61 -43.07 25.12 -56.47
C GLU A 61 -42.48 25.01 -57.89
N SER A 62 -43.19 25.54 -58.89
CA SER A 62 -42.73 25.60 -60.27
C SER A 62 -41.52 26.52 -60.43
N ALA A 63 -41.51 27.69 -59.78
CA ALA A 63 -40.41 28.65 -59.84
C ALA A 63 -39.12 28.09 -59.19
N TRP A 64 -39.23 27.47 -58.01
CA TRP A 64 -38.10 26.82 -57.35
C TRP A 64 -37.61 25.58 -58.11
N ALA A 65 -38.52 24.85 -58.78
CA ALA A 65 -38.15 23.70 -59.61
C ALA A 65 -37.37 24.14 -60.84
N TRP A 66 -37.79 25.24 -61.46
CA TRP A 66 -37.08 25.85 -62.57
C TRP A 66 -35.70 26.37 -62.14
N PHE A 67 -35.62 27.14 -61.05
CA PHE A 67 -34.34 27.62 -60.51
C PHE A 67 -33.37 26.47 -60.23
N TRP A 68 -33.83 25.44 -59.52
CA TRP A 68 -32.99 24.30 -59.20
C TRP A 68 -32.53 23.56 -60.45
N SER A 69 -33.38 23.44 -61.48
CA SER A 69 -32.98 22.79 -62.74
C SER A 69 -31.82 23.50 -63.44
N ILE A 70 -31.73 24.84 -63.31
CA ILE A 70 -30.62 25.62 -63.85
C ILE A 70 -29.34 25.34 -63.05
N VAL A 71 -29.42 25.41 -61.72
CA VAL A 71 -28.28 25.13 -60.83
C VAL A 71 -27.80 23.69 -61.02
N GLU A 72 -28.71 22.73 -61.04
CA GLU A 72 -28.44 21.29 -61.25
C GLU A 72 -27.74 21.06 -62.59
N SER A 73 -28.29 21.60 -63.69
CA SER A 73 -27.69 21.48 -65.00
C SER A 73 -26.29 22.10 -65.08
N GLN A 74 -26.07 23.24 -64.43
CA GLN A 74 -24.78 23.93 -64.47
C GLN A 74 -23.72 23.21 -63.63
N VAL A 75 -24.09 22.77 -62.42
CA VAL A 75 -23.21 22.00 -61.53
C VAL A 75 -22.85 20.64 -62.14
N GLU A 76 -23.80 19.93 -62.77
CA GLU A 76 -23.51 18.65 -63.45
C GLU A 76 -22.58 18.83 -64.67
N LYS A 77 -22.82 19.87 -65.47
CA LYS A 77 -21.97 20.20 -66.62
C LYS A 77 -20.54 20.51 -66.19
N ASN A 78 -20.37 21.29 -65.13
CA ASN A 78 -19.08 21.70 -64.61
C ASN A 78 -18.36 20.60 -63.82
N GLY A 79 -19.11 19.74 -63.12
CA GLY A 79 -18.55 18.64 -62.35
C GLY A 79 -17.72 17.67 -63.21
N ARG A 80 -18.16 17.43 -64.45
CA ARG A 80 -17.42 16.61 -65.43
C ARG A 80 -16.10 17.26 -65.86
N LEU A 81 -16.09 18.59 -66.01
CA LEU A 81 -14.90 19.35 -66.38
C LEU A 81 -13.86 19.33 -65.25
N ILE A 82 -14.28 19.48 -64.00
CA ILE A 82 -13.38 19.47 -62.83
C ILE A 82 -12.66 18.13 -62.69
N GLY A 83 -13.33 17.01 -62.91
CA GLY A 83 -12.68 15.69 -62.88
C GLY A 83 -11.52 15.59 -63.88
N ASN A 84 -11.77 16.03 -65.12
CA ASN A 84 -10.78 16.01 -66.20
C ASN A 84 -9.63 17.01 -65.93
N HIS A 85 -9.95 18.24 -65.52
CA HIS A 85 -8.96 19.27 -65.22
C HIS A 85 -8.13 18.94 -63.97
N ARG A 86 -8.73 18.35 -62.93
CA ARG A 86 -8.03 17.92 -61.71
C ARG A 86 -7.02 16.83 -62.01
N GLN A 87 -7.39 15.85 -62.84
CA GLN A 87 -6.46 14.80 -63.24
C GLN A 87 -5.32 15.38 -64.08
N CYS A 88 -5.64 16.25 -65.05
CA CYS A 88 -4.62 16.90 -65.88
C CYS A 88 -3.67 17.79 -65.06
N LEU A 89 -4.21 18.55 -64.10
CA LEU A 89 -3.43 19.39 -63.17
C LEU A 89 -2.57 18.55 -62.24
N ARG A 90 -3.10 17.44 -61.70
CA ARG A 90 -2.35 16.52 -60.85
C ARG A 90 -1.21 15.86 -61.62
N THR A 91 -1.44 15.44 -62.88
CA THR A 91 -0.39 14.91 -63.75
C THR A 91 0.64 15.97 -64.12
N PHE A 92 0.21 17.21 -64.34
CA PHE A 92 1.11 18.34 -64.61
C PHE A 92 1.98 18.68 -63.40
N LEU A 93 1.38 18.89 -62.22
CA LEU A 93 2.08 19.22 -60.99
C LEU A 93 3.00 18.08 -60.53
N GLY A 94 2.60 16.82 -60.73
CA GLY A 94 3.42 15.65 -60.42
C GLY A 94 4.63 15.46 -61.35
N ARG A 95 4.71 16.18 -62.48
CA ARG A 95 5.88 16.21 -63.37
C ARG A 95 6.87 17.31 -63.02
N LEU A 96 6.52 18.22 -62.12
CA LEU A 96 7.41 19.29 -61.65
C LEU A 96 8.20 18.80 -60.44
N ASP A 97 9.48 19.10 -60.41
CA ASP A 97 10.33 18.92 -59.23
C ASP A 97 9.97 19.93 -58.13
N GLU A 98 10.31 19.61 -56.88
CA GLU A 98 9.85 20.36 -55.70
C GLU A 98 10.28 21.82 -55.71
N ALA A 99 11.47 22.12 -56.26
CA ALA A 99 11.99 23.47 -56.41
C ALA A 99 11.19 24.29 -57.44
N THR A 100 10.90 23.72 -58.61
CA THR A 100 10.08 24.38 -59.65
C THR A 100 8.61 24.50 -59.21
N LEU A 101 8.09 23.53 -58.47
CA LEU A 101 6.75 23.57 -57.89
C LEU A 101 6.62 24.70 -56.85
N ALA A 102 7.63 24.89 -56.00
CA ALA A 102 7.69 26.00 -55.05
C ALA A 102 7.77 27.36 -55.77
N GLY A 103 8.61 27.45 -56.81
CA GLY A 103 8.73 28.63 -57.66
C GLY A 103 7.46 28.97 -58.45
N PHE A 104 6.62 27.98 -58.76
CA PHE A 104 5.34 28.16 -59.46
C PHE A 104 4.18 28.54 -58.52
N LYS A 105 4.15 27.99 -57.30
CA LYS A 105 3.07 28.24 -56.33
C LYS A 105 3.00 29.72 -55.89
N LEU A 106 4.14 30.31 -55.56
CA LEU A 106 4.21 31.69 -55.05
C LEU A 106 3.64 32.72 -56.04
N PRO A 107 4.07 32.78 -57.31
CA PRO A 107 3.52 33.71 -58.30
C PRO A 107 2.03 33.47 -58.60
N VAL A 108 1.56 32.22 -58.55
CA VAL A 108 0.14 31.91 -58.74
C VAL A 108 -0.69 32.45 -57.58
N PHE A 109 -0.22 32.29 -56.33
CA PHE A 109 -0.86 32.92 -55.18
C PHE A 109 -0.79 34.44 -55.26
N ASP A 110 0.35 35.02 -55.63
CA ASP A 110 0.50 36.48 -55.79
C ASP A 110 -0.46 37.03 -56.85
N THR A 111 -0.60 36.33 -57.98
CA THR A 111 -1.52 36.72 -59.07
C THR A 111 -2.98 36.51 -58.67
N PHE A 112 -3.29 35.42 -57.97
CA PHE A 112 -4.62 35.15 -57.43
C PHE A 112 -5.05 36.23 -56.43
N PHE A 113 -4.16 36.59 -55.51
CA PHE A 113 -4.41 37.63 -54.52
C PHE A 113 -4.39 39.05 -55.10
N ALA A 114 -3.62 39.30 -56.16
CA ALA A 114 -3.66 40.58 -56.90
C ALA A 114 -4.97 40.76 -57.67
N ASN A 115 -5.57 39.66 -58.16
CA ASN A 115 -6.82 39.70 -58.93
C ASN A 115 -8.08 39.58 -58.06
N CYS A 116 -7.97 39.13 -56.81
CA CYS A 116 -9.12 38.91 -55.92
C CYS A 116 -8.82 39.43 -54.50
N GLU A 117 -9.01 40.73 -54.28
CA GLU A 117 -8.72 41.41 -53.01
C GLU A 117 -9.56 40.87 -51.83
N GLU A 118 -10.81 40.43 -52.08
CA GLU A 118 -11.70 39.81 -51.07
C GLU A 118 -11.12 38.51 -50.49
N SER A 119 -10.38 37.74 -51.28
CA SER A 119 -9.77 36.48 -50.82
C SER A 119 -8.64 36.70 -49.81
N GLN A 120 -7.91 37.82 -49.89
CA GLN A 120 -6.92 38.21 -48.88
C GLN A 120 -7.57 38.56 -47.54
N LEU A 121 -8.71 39.26 -47.57
CA LEU A 121 -9.45 39.66 -46.37
C LEU A 121 -10.01 38.43 -45.64
N TYR A 122 -10.53 37.45 -46.38
CA TYR A 122 -11.07 36.22 -45.80
C TYR A 122 -9.99 35.38 -45.10
N LEU A 123 -8.81 35.21 -45.71
CA LEU A 123 -7.68 34.49 -45.11
C LEU A 123 -7.10 35.20 -43.88
N ARG A 124 -7.01 36.54 -43.91
CA ARG A 124 -6.55 37.33 -42.76
C ARG A 124 -7.55 37.27 -41.60
N ALA A 125 -8.84 37.31 -41.88
CA ALA A 125 -9.89 37.19 -40.87
C ALA A 125 -9.90 35.78 -40.23
N ALA A 126 -9.81 34.72 -41.04
CA ALA A 126 -9.76 33.35 -40.56
C ALA A 126 -8.56 33.08 -39.63
N ASN A 127 -7.36 33.52 -40.02
CA ASN A 127 -6.16 33.38 -39.18
C ASN A 127 -6.26 34.19 -37.87
N LYS A 128 -6.82 35.40 -37.93
CA LYS A 128 -6.98 36.25 -36.75
C LYS A 128 -8.02 35.69 -35.77
N ILE A 129 -9.11 35.12 -36.28
CA ILE A 129 -10.12 34.42 -35.46
C ILE A 129 -9.52 33.16 -34.85
N PHE A 130 -8.82 32.33 -35.63
CA PHE A 130 -8.19 31.09 -35.14
C PHE A 130 -7.17 31.34 -34.01
N ILE A 131 -6.30 32.35 -34.17
CA ILE A 131 -5.33 32.74 -33.14
C ILE A 131 -6.04 33.27 -31.89
N ARG A 132 -7.12 34.04 -32.06
CA ARG A 132 -7.90 34.61 -30.95
C ARG A 132 -8.68 33.55 -30.19
N THR A 133 -9.26 32.56 -30.87
CA THR A 133 -9.95 31.42 -30.25
C THR A 133 -8.98 30.49 -29.51
N LEU A 134 -7.76 30.29 -30.04
CA LEU A 134 -6.70 29.58 -29.32
C LEU A 134 -6.25 30.34 -28.07
N ALA A 135 -6.04 31.65 -28.16
CA ALA A 135 -5.56 32.45 -27.03
C ALA A 135 -6.62 32.68 -25.94
N GLU A 136 -7.88 32.91 -26.32
CA GLU A 136 -8.99 33.20 -25.39
C GLU A 136 -9.63 31.91 -24.82
N GLY A 137 -9.37 30.73 -25.42
CA GLY A 137 -9.84 29.42 -24.94
C GLY A 137 -8.80 28.58 -24.18
N SER A 138 -7.54 29.01 -24.10
CA SER A 138 -6.47 28.25 -23.43
C SER A 138 -6.45 28.51 -21.93
N THR A 139 -6.59 27.47 -21.11
CA THR A 139 -6.35 27.59 -19.67
C THR A 139 -4.88 27.92 -19.37
N PRO A 140 -4.56 28.53 -18.21
CA PRO A 140 -3.17 28.79 -17.79
C PRO A 140 -2.26 27.56 -17.89
N VAL A 141 -2.80 26.36 -17.61
CA VAL A 141 -2.09 25.08 -17.74
C VAL A 141 -1.77 24.75 -19.20
N ILE A 142 -2.71 24.98 -20.12
CA ILE A 142 -2.51 24.76 -21.57
C ILE A 142 -1.45 25.73 -22.12
N ILE A 143 -1.47 26.99 -21.67
CA ILE A 143 -0.46 27.99 -22.04
C ILE A 143 0.93 27.55 -21.55
N ALA A 144 1.02 27.03 -20.32
CA ALA A 144 2.27 26.54 -19.76
C ALA A 144 2.82 25.30 -20.50
N ILE A 145 1.95 24.35 -20.86
CA ILE A 145 2.36 23.15 -21.63
C ILE A 145 2.89 23.53 -23.02
N ASN A 146 2.28 24.51 -23.70
CA ASN A 146 2.78 24.98 -24.99
C ASN A 146 4.18 25.60 -24.92
N LYS A 147 4.57 26.13 -23.76
CA LYS A 147 5.91 26.68 -23.52
C LYS A 147 6.91 25.60 -23.07
N ASN A 148 6.43 24.41 -22.72
CA ASN A 148 7.20 23.25 -22.30
C ASN A 148 8.22 23.56 -21.18
N THR A 149 7.82 24.31 -20.14
CA THR A 149 8.69 24.56 -18.98
C THR A 149 8.03 24.13 -17.67
N ALA A 150 8.76 23.36 -16.87
CA ALA A 150 8.26 22.88 -15.57
C ALA A 150 7.85 24.03 -14.63
N LYS A 151 8.60 25.15 -14.65
CA LYS A 151 8.33 26.32 -13.80
C LYS A 151 7.00 26.98 -14.11
N GLU A 152 6.66 27.16 -15.38
CA GLU A 152 5.39 27.81 -15.75
C GLU A 152 4.20 26.90 -15.47
N VAL A 153 4.37 25.58 -15.63
CA VAL A 153 3.35 24.60 -15.24
C VAL A 153 3.12 24.66 -13.73
N GLN A 154 4.18 24.65 -12.92
CA GLN A 154 4.07 24.78 -11.46
C GLN A 154 3.40 26.09 -11.04
N VAL A 155 3.74 27.22 -11.68
CA VAL A 155 3.10 28.53 -11.42
C VAL A 155 1.63 28.50 -11.81
N ALA A 156 1.30 27.92 -12.98
CA ALA A 156 -0.08 27.80 -13.44
C ALA A 156 -0.90 26.92 -12.50
N VAL A 157 -0.36 25.78 -12.05
CA VAL A 157 -1.01 24.86 -11.12
C VAL A 157 -1.13 25.45 -9.71
N ALA A 158 -0.13 26.22 -9.27
CA ALA A 158 -0.14 26.89 -7.97
C ALA A 158 -1.29 27.89 -7.82
N SER A 159 -1.78 28.45 -8.94
CA SER A 159 -2.92 29.37 -8.96
C SER A 159 -4.26 28.71 -8.62
N TYR A 160 -4.33 27.37 -8.63
CA TYR A 160 -5.53 26.60 -8.30
C TYR A 160 -5.51 26.06 -6.86
N PRO A 161 -6.68 25.96 -6.20
CA PRO A 161 -6.80 25.36 -4.88
C PRO A 161 -6.29 23.92 -4.89
N ARG A 162 -5.59 23.48 -3.84
CA ARG A 162 -5.04 22.12 -3.74
C ARG A 162 -6.09 21.03 -4.00
N GLY A 163 -7.36 21.29 -3.65
CA GLY A 163 -8.55 20.48 -3.94
C GLY A 163 -8.78 20.12 -5.41
N GLU A 164 -8.47 21.05 -6.32
CA GLU A 164 -8.95 21.03 -7.70
C GLU A 164 -7.81 20.83 -8.71
N ARG A 165 -6.55 20.87 -8.26
CA ARG A 165 -5.36 20.71 -9.11
C ARG A 165 -5.38 19.40 -9.91
N GLU A 166 -5.77 18.29 -9.29
CA GLU A 166 -5.84 17.00 -9.96
C GLU A 166 -6.87 16.97 -11.09
N VAL A 167 -8.03 17.61 -10.86
CA VAL A 167 -9.09 17.71 -11.86
C VAL A 167 -8.60 18.53 -13.04
N ILE A 168 -7.95 19.66 -12.78
CA ILE A 168 -7.47 20.57 -13.82
C ILE A 168 -6.27 19.99 -14.57
N LEU A 169 -5.44 19.17 -13.95
CA LEU A 169 -4.30 18.51 -14.61
C LEU A 169 -4.71 17.28 -15.42
N LEU A 170 -5.82 16.64 -15.07
CA LEU A 170 -6.33 15.44 -15.77
C LEU A 170 -7.47 15.76 -16.74
N ARG A 171 -8.18 16.86 -16.54
CA ARG A 171 -9.36 17.24 -17.31
C ARG A 171 -9.53 18.76 -17.36
N VAL A 172 -9.28 19.33 -18.53
CA VAL A 172 -9.63 20.71 -18.86
C VAL A 172 -10.75 20.71 -19.88
N GLN A 173 -11.76 21.53 -19.63
CA GLN A 173 -12.82 21.75 -20.58
C GLN A 173 -12.46 22.93 -21.48
N VAL A 174 -12.33 22.67 -22.78
CA VAL A 174 -12.06 23.69 -23.80
C VAL A 174 -13.28 23.72 -24.71
N GLY A 175 -14.19 24.67 -24.48
CA GLY A 175 -15.48 24.71 -25.17
C GLY A 175 -16.36 23.51 -24.83
N THR A 176 -16.74 22.71 -25.84
CA THR A 176 -17.59 21.52 -25.69
C THR A 176 -16.81 20.23 -25.45
N GLU A 177 -15.48 20.24 -25.58
CA GLU A 177 -14.65 19.06 -25.48
C GLU A 177 -13.85 19.06 -24.16
N SER A 178 -13.74 17.89 -23.53
CA SER A 178 -12.88 17.68 -22.37
C SER A 178 -11.60 17.00 -22.81
N MET A 179 -10.46 17.64 -22.56
CA MET A 179 -9.15 17.13 -22.92
C MET A 179 -8.30 16.98 -21.65
N SER A 180 -7.42 15.98 -21.61
CA SER A 180 -6.48 15.80 -20.50
C SER A 180 -5.17 16.54 -20.79
N PRO A 181 -4.79 17.54 -19.98
CA PRO A 181 -3.52 18.24 -20.17
C PRO A 181 -2.29 17.34 -20.10
N LEU A 182 -2.31 16.29 -19.28
CA LEU A 182 -1.23 15.30 -19.23
C LEU A 182 -1.08 14.53 -20.55
N ILE A 183 -2.20 14.00 -21.08
CA ILE A 183 -2.20 13.27 -22.36
C ILE A 183 -1.75 14.20 -23.48
N TRP A 184 -2.26 15.42 -23.49
CA TRP A 184 -1.90 16.41 -24.50
C TRP A 184 -0.42 16.82 -24.44
N ALA A 185 0.15 16.97 -23.24
CA ALA A 185 1.58 17.24 -23.08
C ALA A 185 2.43 16.08 -23.61
N ALA A 186 2.02 14.83 -23.36
CA ALA A 186 2.68 13.64 -23.88
C ALA A 186 2.59 13.54 -25.41
N GLU A 187 1.40 13.72 -25.99
CA GLU A 187 1.16 13.69 -27.44
C GLU A 187 1.91 14.79 -28.19
N LYS A 188 2.07 15.98 -27.59
CA LYS A 188 2.87 17.07 -28.16
C LYS A 188 4.38 16.91 -27.97
N GLY A 189 4.85 15.91 -27.21
CA GLY A 189 6.25 15.78 -26.85
C GLY A 189 6.75 16.87 -25.89
N ALA A 190 5.86 17.53 -25.14
CA ALA A 190 6.20 18.50 -24.10
C ALA A 190 6.60 17.78 -22.80
N LEU A 191 7.72 17.06 -22.84
CA LEU A 191 8.15 16.13 -21.80
C LEU A 191 8.40 16.79 -20.44
N GLU A 192 8.99 17.99 -20.40
CA GLU A 192 9.24 18.71 -19.14
C GLU A 192 7.93 19.09 -18.44
N SER A 193 6.94 19.50 -19.23
CA SER A 193 5.61 19.80 -18.70
C SER A 193 4.88 18.53 -18.26
N ALA A 194 4.97 17.44 -19.03
CA ALA A 194 4.37 16.16 -18.67
C ALA A 194 4.96 15.61 -17.35
N MET A 195 6.28 15.68 -17.17
CA MET A 195 6.95 15.28 -15.92
C MET A 195 6.51 16.14 -14.74
N ALA A 196 6.48 17.46 -14.88
CA ALA A 196 6.05 18.36 -13.81
C ALA A 196 4.57 18.14 -13.41
N ILE A 197 3.70 17.80 -14.37
CA ILE A 197 2.31 17.42 -14.11
C ILE A 197 2.25 16.09 -13.36
N LEU A 198 3.06 15.11 -13.76
CA LEU A 198 3.12 13.81 -13.11
C LEU A 198 3.56 13.93 -11.65
N ASP A 199 4.62 14.72 -11.38
CA ASP A 199 5.14 14.95 -10.03
C ASP A 199 4.10 15.59 -9.11
N ASP A 200 3.38 16.61 -9.58
CA ASP A 200 2.33 17.26 -8.76
C ASP A 200 1.14 16.31 -8.52
N LEU A 201 0.72 15.55 -9.54
CA LEU A 201 -0.34 14.56 -9.40
C LEU A 201 0.03 13.42 -8.44
N LEU A 202 1.27 12.93 -8.50
CA LEU A 202 1.77 11.90 -7.60
C LEU A 202 1.86 12.43 -6.16
N THR A 203 2.31 13.67 -5.98
CA THR A 203 2.39 14.32 -4.66
C THR A 203 1.00 14.55 -4.05
N VAL A 204 0.04 15.04 -4.84
CA VAL A 204 -1.35 15.25 -4.40
C VAL A 204 -2.04 13.92 -4.10
N ARG A 205 -1.78 12.87 -4.88
CA ARG A 205 -2.36 11.53 -4.67
C ARG A 205 -1.73 10.78 -3.50
N ALA A 206 -0.44 10.89 -3.27
CA ALA A 206 0.21 10.26 -2.11
C ALA A 206 -0.40 10.77 -0.78
N ASP A 207 -0.80 12.04 -0.73
CA ASP A 207 -1.42 12.64 0.45
C ASP A 207 -2.95 12.39 0.57
N ARG A 208 -3.67 12.14 -0.54
CA ARG A 208 -5.15 12.08 -0.56
C ARG A 208 -5.75 10.74 -0.91
N ALA A 209 -5.00 9.87 -1.58
CA ALA A 209 -5.49 8.59 -2.09
C ALA A 209 -4.47 7.47 -1.81
N PRO A 210 -4.21 7.14 -0.53
CA PRO A 210 -3.30 6.05 -0.16
C PRO A 210 -3.74 4.69 -0.74
N SER A 211 -5.01 4.54 -1.11
CA SER A 211 -5.53 3.37 -1.84
C SER A 211 -4.90 3.16 -3.22
N LEU A 212 -4.23 4.16 -3.80
CA LEU A 212 -3.51 4.03 -5.07
C LEU A 212 -2.05 3.60 -4.89
N LEU A 213 -1.50 3.67 -3.67
CA LEU A 213 -0.13 3.24 -3.38
C LEU A 213 0.08 1.74 -3.67
N PRO A 214 -0.84 0.82 -3.31
CA PRO A 214 -0.73 -0.58 -3.71
C PRO A 214 -0.59 -0.74 -5.22
N ALA A 215 -1.45 -0.06 -6.01
CA ALA A 215 -1.39 -0.14 -7.47
C ALA A 215 -0.07 0.41 -8.03
N LEU A 216 0.49 1.46 -7.44
CA LEU A 216 1.82 1.96 -7.81
C LEU A 216 2.91 0.93 -7.47
N PHE A 217 2.84 0.30 -6.30
CA PHE A 217 3.83 -0.67 -5.88
C PHE A 217 3.75 -1.99 -6.65
N ASP A 218 2.57 -2.38 -7.12
CA ASP A 218 2.37 -3.47 -8.07
C ASP A 218 3.14 -3.22 -9.38
N GLU A 219 3.25 -1.95 -9.81
CA GLU A 219 4.05 -1.55 -10.97
C GLU A 219 5.58 -1.66 -10.77
N LEU A 220 6.04 -1.80 -9.53
CA LEU A 220 7.46 -1.95 -9.21
C LEU A 220 7.93 -3.41 -9.17
N ILE A 221 7.05 -4.38 -9.36
CA ILE A 221 7.40 -5.82 -9.33
C ILE A 221 7.14 -6.44 -10.69
N TRP A 222 8.18 -6.98 -11.31
CA TRP A 222 8.09 -7.65 -12.60
C TRP A 222 8.34 -9.14 -12.40
N ARG A 223 7.34 -9.98 -12.70
CA ARG A 223 7.43 -11.43 -12.55
C ARG A 223 7.51 -12.10 -13.91
N SER A 224 8.52 -12.96 -14.10
CA SER A 224 8.60 -13.80 -15.28
C SER A 224 7.50 -14.86 -15.25
N ARG A 225 6.96 -15.20 -16.43
CA ARG A 225 6.06 -16.34 -16.58
C ARG A 225 6.78 -17.67 -16.40
N ASN A 226 8.06 -17.71 -16.76
CA ASN A 226 8.84 -18.92 -16.84
C ASN A 226 9.35 -19.34 -15.46
N VAL A 227 9.14 -20.62 -15.14
CA VAL A 227 9.74 -21.25 -13.96
C VAL A 227 10.98 -22.00 -14.43
N LYS A 228 12.15 -21.65 -13.89
CA LYS A 228 13.43 -22.32 -14.17
C LYS A 228 13.95 -22.94 -12.89
N ASN A 229 14.31 -24.22 -12.93
CA ASN A 229 14.80 -24.98 -11.77
C ASN A 229 13.86 -24.96 -10.55
N GLY A 230 12.54 -24.98 -10.79
CA GLY A 230 11.55 -24.94 -9.72
C GLY A 230 11.36 -23.58 -9.04
N ALA A 231 12.01 -22.52 -9.52
CA ALA A 231 11.85 -21.16 -9.03
C ALA A 231 11.45 -20.19 -10.16
N ARG A 232 10.72 -19.13 -9.82
CA ARG A 232 10.32 -18.07 -10.74
C ARG A 232 11.21 -16.85 -10.53
N ARG A 233 11.65 -16.20 -11.61
CA ARG A 233 12.39 -14.93 -11.51
C ARG A 233 11.42 -13.77 -11.30
N ALA A 234 11.71 -12.93 -10.31
CA ALA A 234 11.01 -11.68 -10.05
C ALA A 234 12.03 -10.55 -9.87
N ASN A 235 11.82 -9.43 -10.55
CA ASN A 235 12.66 -8.25 -10.44
C ASN A 235 11.90 -7.16 -9.68
N SER A 236 12.44 -6.71 -8.56
CA SER A 236 11.86 -5.63 -7.75
C SER A 236 12.60 -4.32 -8.01
N TYR A 237 11.91 -3.34 -8.59
CA TYR A 237 12.43 -2.02 -8.93
C TYR A 237 12.38 -1.09 -7.72
N ILE A 238 13.44 -1.12 -6.91
CA ILE A 238 13.52 -0.41 -5.63
C ILE A 238 14.63 0.64 -5.57
N ALA A 239 15.36 0.90 -6.66
CA ALA A 239 16.48 1.84 -6.65
C ALA A 239 16.07 3.25 -6.18
N SER A 240 15.03 3.83 -6.78
CA SER A 240 14.49 5.13 -6.38
C SER A 240 13.86 5.14 -4.98
N PHE A 241 13.52 3.95 -4.48
CA PHE A 241 12.99 3.77 -3.12
C PHE A 241 14.11 3.67 -2.08
N LEU A 242 15.29 3.19 -2.46
CA LEU A 242 16.44 2.95 -1.60
C LEU A 242 17.39 4.14 -1.54
N SER A 243 17.68 4.77 -2.68
CA SER A 243 18.65 5.87 -2.77
C SER A 243 18.10 7.09 -3.50
N ASP A 244 18.39 8.27 -2.98
CA ASP A 244 18.24 9.54 -3.70
C ASP A 244 19.32 9.73 -4.78
N GLU A 245 19.25 10.84 -5.51
CA GLU A 245 20.23 11.19 -6.56
C GLU A 245 21.65 11.37 -5.99
N GLU A 246 21.75 11.69 -4.70
CA GLU A 246 22.99 11.85 -3.95
C GLU A 246 23.52 10.54 -3.33
N GLY A 247 22.83 9.42 -3.53
CA GLY A 247 23.19 8.11 -2.98
C GLY A 247 23.00 7.97 -1.47
N GLN A 248 22.25 8.86 -0.81
CA GLN A 248 21.76 8.69 0.57
C GLN A 248 20.47 7.89 0.60
N LEU A 249 20.12 7.38 1.78
CA LEU A 249 18.88 6.64 1.99
C LEU A 249 17.67 7.56 1.82
N THR A 250 16.74 7.18 0.95
CA THR A 250 15.48 7.91 0.76
C THR A 250 14.59 7.85 2.00
N ASP A 251 13.84 8.92 2.27
CA ASP A 251 12.85 9.00 3.35
C ASP A 251 11.52 8.29 3.02
N SER A 252 11.41 7.66 1.84
CA SER A 252 10.19 7.00 1.34
C SER A 252 9.62 5.95 2.32
N LEU A 253 10.48 5.05 2.82
CA LEU A 253 10.07 4.04 3.79
C LEU A 253 9.77 4.68 5.16
N LEU A 254 10.48 5.75 5.54
CA LEU A 254 10.19 6.51 6.76
C LEU A 254 8.82 7.20 6.69
N ASP A 255 8.45 7.75 5.55
CA ASP A 255 7.15 8.41 5.35
C ASP A 255 6.01 7.38 5.31
N LEU A 256 6.22 6.20 4.74
CA LEU A 256 5.29 5.07 4.87
C LEU A 256 5.11 4.61 6.33
N ILE A 257 6.19 4.60 7.10
CA ILE A 257 6.13 4.28 8.54
C ILE A 257 5.34 5.35 9.30
N LYS A 258 5.56 6.65 8.99
CA LYS A 258 4.80 7.77 9.59
C LYS A 258 3.32 7.73 9.22
N HIS A 259 2.98 7.28 8.00
CA HIS A 259 1.60 7.08 7.58
C HIS A 259 0.90 6.00 8.43
N GLY A 260 1.63 4.95 8.82
CA GLY A 260 1.17 4.00 9.85
C GLY A 260 0.09 3.02 9.37
N ASP A 261 -0.07 2.82 8.07
CA ASP A 261 -1.06 1.87 7.53
C ASP A 261 -0.48 0.44 7.51
N PRO A 262 -1.07 -0.51 8.27
CA PRO A 262 -0.58 -1.88 8.36
C PRO A 262 -0.77 -2.69 7.07
N THR A 263 -1.66 -2.27 6.17
CA THR A 263 -1.90 -2.97 4.91
C THR A 263 -0.85 -2.61 3.86
N ILE A 264 -0.55 -1.32 3.72
CA ILE A 264 0.41 -0.79 2.74
C ILE A 264 1.84 -1.25 3.06
N ILE A 265 2.24 -1.25 4.33
CA ILE A 265 3.58 -1.72 4.75
C ILE A 265 3.80 -3.23 4.49
N CYS A 266 2.70 -3.99 4.32
CA CYS A 266 2.74 -5.40 3.98
C CYS A 266 2.81 -5.66 2.47
N HIS A 267 2.83 -4.62 1.64
CA HIS A 267 2.98 -4.75 0.20
C HIS A 267 4.34 -5.39 -0.17
N PRO A 268 4.42 -6.37 -1.08
CA PRO A 268 5.65 -7.11 -1.38
C PRO A 268 6.87 -6.25 -1.70
N THR A 269 6.71 -5.14 -2.43
CA THR A 269 7.80 -4.19 -2.74
C THR A 269 8.40 -3.57 -1.47
N VAL A 270 7.54 -3.07 -0.58
CA VAL A 270 7.93 -2.42 0.67
C VAL A 270 8.52 -3.44 1.64
N VAL A 271 7.90 -4.63 1.68
CA VAL A 271 8.38 -5.80 2.40
C VAL A 271 9.79 -6.15 1.96
N PHE A 272 10.02 -6.32 0.66
CA PHE A 272 11.30 -6.69 0.10
C PHE A 272 12.38 -5.65 0.42
N GLN A 273 12.08 -4.36 0.23
CA GLN A 273 12.99 -3.28 0.60
C GLN A 273 13.37 -3.32 2.09
N SER A 274 12.36 -3.42 2.98
CA SER A 274 12.58 -3.44 4.43
C SER A 274 13.39 -4.66 4.88
N ASP A 275 13.13 -5.83 4.30
CA ASP A 275 13.81 -7.07 4.64
C ASP A 275 15.23 -7.11 4.04
N LEU A 276 15.46 -6.50 2.88
CA LEU A 276 16.79 -6.32 2.29
C LEU A 276 17.69 -5.45 3.19
N LEU A 277 17.18 -4.31 3.65
CA LEU A 277 17.87 -3.44 4.60
C LEU A 277 18.11 -4.15 5.93
N TRP A 278 17.11 -4.87 6.44
CA TRP A 278 17.23 -5.61 7.70
C TRP A 278 18.33 -6.67 7.62
N THR A 279 18.24 -7.58 6.65
CA THR A 279 19.10 -8.77 6.57
C THR A 279 20.55 -8.42 6.27
N ARG A 280 20.82 -7.49 5.34
CA ARG A 280 22.20 -7.18 4.90
C ARG A 280 22.89 -6.11 5.72
N LEU A 281 22.15 -5.18 6.31
CA LEU A 281 22.72 -4.00 6.96
C LEU A 281 22.37 -3.88 8.44
N CYS A 282 21.09 -3.87 8.77
CA CYS A 282 20.60 -3.36 10.06
C CYS A 282 20.54 -4.42 11.18
N CYS A 283 20.32 -5.69 10.84
CA CYS A 283 20.07 -6.76 11.82
C CYS A 283 21.22 -6.90 12.83
N MET A 284 22.47 -6.99 12.35
CA MET A 284 23.63 -7.20 13.24
C MET A 284 23.93 -5.99 14.15
N PRO A 285 24.06 -4.75 13.64
CA PRO A 285 24.23 -3.58 14.51
C PRO A 285 23.12 -3.45 15.55
N TRP A 286 21.86 -3.64 15.16
CA TRP A 286 20.73 -3.62 16.07
C TRP A 286 20.82 -4.73 17.12
N ALA A 287 21.10 -5.97 16.70
CA ALA A 287 21.22 -7.12 17.60
C ALA A 287 22.33 -6.91 18.65
N MET A 288 23.46 -6.31 18.25
CA MET A 288 24.56 -6.00 19.18
C MET A 288 24.15 -4.99 20.26
N THR A 289 23.33 -3.99 19.92
CA THR A 289 22.79 -3.06 20.94
C THR A 289 21.92 -3.76 21.98
N LYS A 290 21.18 -4.80 21.57
CA LYS A 290 20.30 -5.57 22.46
C LYS A 290 21.04 -6.68 23.20
N LEU A 291 22.05 -7.28 22.59
CA LEU A 291 22.91 -8.31 23.19
C LEU A 291 23.63 -7.78 24.44
N TRP A 292 23.96 -6.49 24.46
CA TRP A 292 24.52 -5.83 25.64
C TRP A 292 23.65 -5.96 26.90
N PHE A 293 22.32 -5.86 26.77
CA PHE A 293 21.40 -6.09 27.89
C PHE A 293 21.41 -7.55 28.35
N CYS A 294 21.57 -8.50 27.42
CA CYS A 294 21.67 -9.92 27.77
C CYS A 294 22.97 -10.23 28.52
N ILE A 295 24.09 -9.64 28.10
CA ILE A 295 25.37 -9.76 28.82
C ILE A 295 25.23 -9.17 30.23
N THR A 296 24.64 -7.98 30.34
CA THR A 296 24.39 -7.32 31.63
C THR A 296 23.48 -8.16 32.53
N LEU A 297 22.42 -8.76 31.97
CA LEU A 297 21.52 -9.67 32.68
C LEU A 297 22.28 -10.90 33.21
N LEU A 298 23.14 -11.52 32.40
CA LEU A 298 23.95 -12.66 32.83
C LEU A 298 24.89 -12.28 33.98
N VAL A 299 25.57 -11.13 33.87
CA VAL A 299 26.44 -10.62 34.94
C VAL A 299 25.62 -10.35 36.22
N TYR A 300 24.41 -9.81 36.09
CA TYR A 300 23.51 -9.57 37.22
C TYR A 300 23.07 -10.87 37.90
N ILE A 301 22.65 -11.88 37.12
CA ILE A 301 22.27 -13.19 37.67
C ILE A 301 23.44 -13.83 38.41
N VAL A 302 24.64 -13.79 37.82
CA VAL A 302 25.85 -14.33 38.46
C VAL A 302 26.16 -13.58 39.76
N ALA A 303 26.07 -12.24 39.76
CA ALA A 303 26.29 -11.42 40.95
C ALA A 303 25.34 -11.78 42.10
N GLU A 304 24.04 -11.90 41.80
CA GLU A 304 23.03 -12.18 42.81
C GLU A 304 23.06 -13.64 43.28
N GLN A 305 23.21 -14.62 42.38
CA GLN A 305 23.32 -16.03 42.79
C GLN A 305 24.51 -16.29 43.70
N GLN A 306 25.65 -15.67 43.43
CA GLN A 306 26.85 -15.82 44.25
C GLN A 306 26.71 -15.09 45.60
N ALA A 307 25.89 -14.04 45.70
CA ALA A 307 25.65 -13.32 46.95
C ALA A 307 24.85 -14.14 47.99
N PHE A 308 24.02 -15.09 47.56
CA PHE A 308 23.20 -15.92 48.46
C PHE A 308 23.94 -17.12 49.07
N LEU A 309 25.07 -17.55 48.50
CA LEU A 309 25.79 -18.73 49.00
C LEU A 309 26.62 -18.35 50.24
N PRO A 310 26.37 -18.98 51.41
CA PRO A 310 27.17 -18.73 52.60
C PRO A 310 28.59 -19.23 52.36
N ARG A 311 29.56 -18.31 52.28
CA ARG A 311 30.95 -18.63 51.98
C ARG A 311 31.93 -17.85 52.86
N ASP A 312 33.08 -18.47 53.06
CA ASP A 312 34.20 -17.93 53.84
C ASP A 312 34.57 -16.51 53.42
N PRO A 313 34.94 -15.64 54.37
CA PRO A 313 35.25 -14.23 54.13
C PRO A 313 36.47 -14.01 53.21
N LEU A 314 37.32 -15.02 53.01
CA LEU A 314 38.50 -14.97 52.12
C LEU A 314 38.33 -15.73 50.80
N SER A 315 37.12 -16.22 50.47
CA SER A 315 36.91 -16.97 49.23
C SER A 315 37.07 -16.09 47.98
N SER A 316 37.73 -16.63 46.95
CA SER A 316 37.87 -16.02 45.61
C SER A 316 36.52 -15.55 45.03
N ASP A 317 35.43 -16.15 45.47
CA ASP A 317 34.07 -15.89 44.99
C ASP A 317 33.48 -14.58 45.49
N ARG A 318 33.95 -14.03 46.62
CA ARG A 318 33.48 -12.70 47.08
C ARG A 318 34.05 -11.58 46.21
N PHE A 319 35.28 -11.74 45.73
CA PHE A 319 35.88 -10.79 44.79
C PHE A 319 35.16 -10.79 43.43
N SER A 320 34.67 -11.94 42.97
CA SER A 320 33.85 -11.99 41.75
C SER A 320 32.51 -11.25 41.93
N VAL A 321 31.85 -11.37 43.08
CA VAL A 321 30.62 -10.61 43.37
C VAL A 321 30.88 -9.10 43.34
N ILE A 322 31.93 -8.64 44.03
CA ILE A 322 32.29 -7.21 44.06
C ILE A 322 32.59 -6.71 42.65
N PHE A 323 33.35 -7.48 41.87
CA PHE A 323 33.67 -7.12 40.50
C PHE A 323 32.42 -7.07 39.60
N CYS A 324 31.54 -8.07 39.68
CA CYS A 324 30.30 -8.08 38.91
C CYS A 324 29.39 -6.91 39.30
N ARG A 325 29.26 -6.57 40.59
CA ARG A 325 28.47 -5.41 41.03
C ARG A 325 29.09 -4.08 40.60
N ALA A 326 30.41 -3.94 40.72
CA ALA A 326 31.12 -2.76 40.22
C ALA A 326 30.93 -2.60 38.70
N PHE A 327 30.97 -3.71 37.94
CA PHE A 327 30.65 -3.71 36.52
C PHE A 327 29.21 -3.23 36.26
N LEU A 328 28.22 -3.77 36.96
CA LEU A 328 26.81 -3.40 36.77
C LEU A 328 26.56 -1.92 37.06
N TYR A 329 27.11 -1.39 38.15
CA TYR A 329 26.93 0.01 38.51
C TYR A 329 27.72 0.97 37.61
N THR A 330 28.90 0.56 37.14
CA THR A 330 29.70 1.42 36.25
C THR A 330 29.12 1.43 34.85
N PHE A 331 28.86 0.25 34.28
CA PHE A 331 28.50 0.11 32.87
C PHE A 331 27.00 0.21 32.64
N SER A 332 26.16 -0.49 33.41
CA SER A 332 24.71 -0.46 33.19
C SER A 332 24.06 0.80 33.75
N LEU A 333 24.25 1.07 35.04
CA LEU A 333 23.71 2.27 35.68
C LEU A 333 24.31 3.54 35.03
N GLY A 334 25.62 3.57 34.77
CA GLY A 334 26.27 4.68 34.08
C GLY A 334 25.72 4.93 32.67
N GLN A 335 25.50 3.88 31.87
CA GLN A 335 24.92 4.02 30.53
C GLN A 335 23.47 4.52 30.58
N LEU A 336 22.63 3.94 31.45
CA LEU A 336 21.23 4.36 31.58
C LEU A 336 21.13 5.81 32.08
N PHE A 337 21.98 6.19 33.03
CA PHE A 337 22.03 7.54 33.55
C PHE A 337 22.47 8.55 32.49
N THR A 338 23.51 8.24 31.72
CA THR A 338 23.98 9.14 30.63
C THR A 338 22.95 9.25 29.51
N LYS A 339 22.31 8.15 29.10
CA LYS A 339 21.24 8.15 28.10
C LYS A 339 20.06 9.02 28.52
N HIS A 340 19.45 8.73 29.67
CA HIS A 340 18.27 9.46 30.14
C HIS A 340 18.62 10.90 30.56
N GLY A 341 19.82 11.14 31.09
CA GLY A 341 20.31 12.48 31.40
C GLY A 341 20.40 13.35 30.13
N TYR A 342 20.99 12.82 29.07
CA TYR A 342 21.11 13.52 27.79
C TYR A 342 19.74 13.77 27.12
N GLN A 343 18.88 12.75 27.06
CA GLN A 343 17.54 12.87 26.48
C GLN A 343 16.66 13.86 27.26
N THR A 344 16.71 13.81 28.59
CA THR A 344 15.99 14.76 29.46
C THR A 344 16.48 16.18 29.26
N TYR A 345 17.80 16.39 29.21
CA TYR A 345 18.38 17.69 28.92
C TYR A 345 17.93 18.24 27.55
N ARG A 346 17.94 17.40 26.51
CA ARG A 346 17.47 17.77 25.17
C ARG A 346 15.98 18.13 25.17
N ALA A 347 15.13 17.35 25.83
CA ALA A 347 13.69 17.60 25.91
C ALA A 347 13.37 18.91 26.64
N ILE A 348 14.09 19.21 27.73
CA ILE A 348 13.99 20.49 28.45
C ILE A 348 14.38 21.65 27.53
N ARG A 349 15.50 21.52 26.80
CA ARG A 349 15.96 22.56 25.86
C ARG A 349 14.97 22.79 24.72
N GLN A 350 14.30 21.75 24.25
CA GLN A 350 13.32 21.80 23.17
C GLN A 350 11.89 22.11 23.64
N LYS A 351 11.67 22.34 24.95
CA LYS A 351 10.36 22.59 25.59
C LYS A 351 9.31 21.49 25.31
N GLN A 352 9.75 20.25 25.09
CA GLN A 352 8.88 19.10 24.85
C GLN A 352 8.52 18.41 26.19
N MET A 353 7.75 19.11 27.02
CA MET A 353 7.33 18.61 28.34
C MET A 353 5.83 18.37 28.37
N THR A 354 5.43 17.16 28.77
CA THR A 354 4.04 16.76 29.00
C THR A 354 3.74 16.69 30.49
N ARG A 355 2.51 16.97 30.90
CA ARG A 355 2.10 16.83 32.31
C ARG A 355 1.60 15.42 32.57
N PHE A 356 2.36 14.63 33.32
CA PHE A 356 1.93 13.32 33.81
C PHE A 356 0.98 13.52 35.00
N CYS A 357 -0.21 12.90 34.95
CA CYS A 357 -1.26 13.02 35.97
C CYS A 357 -1.58 14.47 36.40
N GLY A 358 -1.48 15.44 35.47
CA GLY A 358 -1.80 16.85 35.72
C GLY A 358 -0.79 17.66 36.54
N CYS A 359 0.10 17.01 37.31
CA CYS A 359 0.94 17.69 38.31
C CYS A 359 2.44 17.69 38.00
N LEU A 360 2.98 16.64 37.36
CA LEU A 360 4.43 16.48 37.17
C LEU A 360 4.81 16.70 35.69
N PRO A 361 5.65 17.70 35.37
CA PRO A 361 6.17 17.87 34.02
C PRO A 361 7.22 16.78 33.73
N VAL A 362 6.88 15.86 32.84
CA VAL A 362 7.72 14.75 32.39
C VAL A 362 8.02 14.94 30.89
N PRO A 363 9.27 14.72 30.45
CA PRO A 363 9.62 14.74 29.03
C PRO A 363 8.71 13.83 28.19
N THR A 364 8.26 14.30 27.02
CA THR A 364 7.39 13.53 26.11
C THR A 364 7.97 12.17 25.73
N TYR A 365 9.29 12.10 25.51
CA TYR A 365 9.96 10.87 25.07
C TYR A 365 9.78 9.71 26.07
N MET A 366 9.66 10.01 27.37
CA MET A 366 9.51 9.00 28.42
C MET A 366 8.19 8.23 28.31
N LEU A 367 7.14 8.87 27.79
CA LEU A 367 5.81 8.26 27.64
C LEU A 367 5.57 7.72 26.22
N GLN A 368 6.48 7.98 25.29
CA GLN A 368 6.32 7.62 23.88
C GLN A 368 6.54 6.13 23.63
N THR A 369 7.47 5.48 24.35
CA THR A 369 7.73 4.04 24.19
C THR A 369 7.76 3.32 25.54
N ARG A 370 7.20 2.11 25.57
CA ARG A 370 7.22 1.24 26.77
C ARG A 370 8.64 0.90 27.22
N GLN A 371 9.58 0.80 26.28
CA GLN A 371 10.98 0.50 26.58
C GLN A 371 11.63 1.60 27.43
N GLU A 372 11.46 2.87 27.07
CA GLU A 372 12.04 3.99 27.82
C GLU A 372 11.48 4.06 29.25
N VAL A 373 10.21 3.69 29.46
CA VAL A 373 9.62 3.56 30.80
C VAL A 373 10.29 2.44 31.60
N VAL A 374 10.47 1.26 31.00
CA VAL A 374 11.11 0.11 31.67
C VAL A 374 12.57 0.41 32.01
N GLU A 375 13.31 1.05 31.11
CA GLU A 375 14.70 1.48 31.34
C GLU A 375 14.79 2.53 32.46
N LEU A 376 13.86 3.49 32.52
CA LEU A 376 13.81 4.46 33.60
C LEU A 376 13.49 3.81 34.95
N VAL A 377 12.52 2.90 34.99
CA VAL A 377 12.18 2.16 36.23
C VAL A 377 13.37 1.32 36.68
N LEU A 378 14.07 0.67 35.75
CA LEU A 378 15.30 -0.06 36.02
C LEU A 378 16.40 0.87 36.57
N LEU A 379 16.60 2.05 35.97
CA LEU A 379 17.53 3.07 36.47
C LEU A 379 17.22 3.43 37.93
N LEU A 380 15.95 3.69 38.26
CA LEU A 380 15.54 4.02 39.62
C LEU A 380 15.83 2.88 40.62
N PHE A 381 15.56 1.63 40.24
CA PHE A 381 15.90 0.48 41.09
C PHE A 381 17.41 0.31 41.26
N LEU A 382 18.21 0.49 40.20
CA LEU A 382 19.67 0.40 40.29
C LEU A 382 20.26 1.52 41.15
N VAL A 383 19.72 2.74 41.08
CA VAL A 383 20.11 3.84 41.99
C VAL A 383 19.75 3.50 43.43
N CYS A 384 18.56 2.96 43.68
CA CYS A 384 18.14 2.53 45.01
C CYS A 384 19.06 1.45 45.57
N LEU A 385 19.41 0.43 44.77
CA LEU A 385 20.35 -0.63 45.17
C LEU A 385 21.74 -0.09 45.42
N PHE A 386 22.25 0.80 44.56
CA PHE A 386 23.55 1.44 44.75
C PHE A 386 23.61 2.25 46.07
N CYS A 387 22.55 3.02 46.38
CA CYS A 387 22.45 3.77 47.63
C CYS A 387 22.37 2.86 48.87
N CYS A 388 21.82 1.66 48.72
CA CYS A 388 21.70 0.67 49.80
C CYS A 388 22.83 -0.39 49.79
N GLU A 389 23.87 -0.22 48.96
CA GLU A 389 24.87 -1.25 48.72
C GLU A 389 25.68 -1.57 49.99
N PRO A 390 25.63 -2.81 50.50
CA PRO A 390 26.25 -3.16 51.79
C PRO A 390 27.78 -2.96 51.77
N VAL A 391 28.44 -3.20 50.64
CA VAL A 391 29.90 -3.06 50.50
C VAL A 391 30.36 -1.61 50.71
N LEU A 392 29.65 -0.63 50.13
CA LEU A 392 30.02 0.79 50.24
C LEU A 392 29.85 1.30 51.67
N HIS A 393 28.78 0.89 52.35
CA HIS A 393 28.50 1.29 53.72
C HIS A 393 29.43 0.63 54.74
N CYS A 394 29.77 -0.65 54.56
CA CYS A 394 30.71 -1.34 55.46
C CYS A 394 32.15 -0.82 55.31
N LEU A 395 32.56 -0.45 54.08
CA LEU A 395 33.88 0.12 53.81
C LEU A 395 34.09 1.48 54.50
N ALA A 396 33.02 2.23 54.76
CA ALA A 396 33.09 3.50 55.47
C ALA A 396 33.40 3.34 56.97
N VAL A 397 33.11 2.17 57.56
CA VAL A 397 33.12 1.96 59.02
C VAL A 397 34.20 0.97 59.45
N SER A 398 34.55 -0.03 58.64
CA SER A 398 35.56 -1.04 58.96
C SER A 398 36.47 -1.33 57.77
N ASN A 399 37.76 -1.57 58.04
CA ASN A 399 38.73 -2.03 57.03
C ASN A 399 38.49 -3.49 56.59
N GLU A 400 37.57 -4.20 57.25
CA GLU A 400 37.13 -5.53 56.82
C GLU A 400 36.20 -5.40 55.61
N LEU A 401 36.82 -5.37 54.44
CA LEU A 401 36.19 -5.13 53.12
C LEU A 401 35.09 -6.16 52.73
N LEU A 402 34.82 -7.16 53.58
CA LEU A 402 34.22 -8.44 53.17
C LEU A 402 33.13 -8.98 54.13
N THR A 403 32.63 -8.20 55.09
CA THR A 403 31.53 -8.63 55.97
C THR A 403 30.16 -8.22 55.42
N ASN A 404 29.19 -9.15 55.44
CA ASN A 404 27.80 -8.89 55.00
C ASN A 404 27.01 -8.03 56.00
N CYS A 405 27.52 -7.96 57.23
CA CYS A 405 27.01 -7.17 58.34
C CYS A 405 28.23 -6.67 59.12
N CYS A 406 28.37 -5.35 59.25
CA CYS A 406 29.37 -4.74 60.12
C CYS A 406 28.79 -4.53 61.53
N GLU A 407 29.63 -4.69 62.55
CA GLU A 407 29.23 -4.70 63.98
C GLU A 407 28.55 -3.38 64.43
N PHE A 408 28.87 -2.27 63.77
CA PHE A 408 28.29 -0.94 64.03
C PHE A 408 27.06 -0.61 63.16
N GLY A 409 26.61 -1.54 62.33
CA GLY A 409 25.56 -1.35 61.33
C GLY A 409 24.29 -2.16 61.58
N GLU A 410 23.74 -2.16 62.80
CA GLU A 410 22.48 -2.87 63.13
C GLU A 410 21.33 -2.47 62.19
N TRP A 411 21.27 -1.18 61.81
CA TRP A 411 20.35 -0.68 60.79
C TRP A 411 20.58 -1.32 59.40
N GLN A 412 21.84 -1.57 59.02
CA GLN A 412 22.20 -2.17 57.73
C GLN A 412 21.87 -3.67 57.68
N CYS A 413 22.04 -4.38 58.79
CA CYS A 413 21.60 -5.77 58.91
C CYS A 413 20.08 -5.92 58.73
N ASN A 414 19.31 -4.95 59.23
CA ASN A 414 17.86 -4.88 59.01
C ASN A 414 17.48 -4.48 57.57
N LEU A 415 18.37 -3.80 56.84
CA LEU A 415 18.15 -3.39 55.46
C LEU A 415 18.41 -4.53 54.45
N MET A 416 19.26 -5.51 54.79
CA MET A 416 19.64 -6.62 53.91
C MET A 416 18.44 -7.43 53.38
N PRO A 417 17.42 -7.81 54.19
CA PRO A 417 16.22 -8.49 53.67
C PRO A 417 15.45 -7.63 52.67
N THR A 418 15.42 -6.31 52.87
CA THR A 418 14.76 -5.36 51.97
C THR A 418 15.55 -5.22 50.67
N TYR A 419 16.88 -5.09 50.75
CA TYR A 419 17.77 -5.08 49.59
C TYR A 419 17.55 -6.32 48.72
N ASN A 420 17.56 -7.52 49.32
CA ASN A 420 17.36 -8.77 48.59
C ASN A 420 16.00 -8.85 47.88
N ARG A 421 14.94 -8.31 48.49
CA ARG A 421 13.62 -8.22 47.85
C ARG A 421 13.62 -7.22 46.69
N VAL A 422 14.28 -6.08 46.86
CA VAL A 422 14.37 -5.04 45.82
C VAL A 422 15.25 -5.51 44.65
N ALA A 423 16.31 -6.28 44.92
CA ALA A 423 17.24 -6.80 43.93
C ALA A 423 16.60 -7.78 42.94
N ALA A 424 15.44 -8.37 43.26
CA ALA A 424 14.69 -9.23 42.34
C ALA A 424 14.04 -8.44 41.19
N PHE A 425 13.65 -7.18 41.40
CA PHE A 425 12.94 -6.39 40.38
C PHE A 425 13.81 -6.06 39.16
N PRO A 426 15.08 -5.61 39.30
CA PRO A 426 15.96 -5.41 38.14
C PRO A 426 16.13 -6.65 37.27
N VAL A 427 16.22 -7.86 37.85
CA VAL A 427 16.29 -9.12 37.08
C VAL A 427 15.10 -9.23 36.14
N LEU A 428 13.89 -9.05 36.69
CA LEU A 428 12.67 -9.11 35.92
C LEU A 428 12.63 -8.05 34.81
N LEU A 429 13.04 -6.81 35.13
CA LEU A 429 13.07 -5.72 34.15
C LEU A 429 14.09 -5.97 33.04
N TYR A 430 15.26 -6.54 33.35
CA TYR A 430 16.23 -6.95 32.33
C TYR A 430 15.68 -8.05 31.42
N PHE A 431 14.92 -9.03 31.95
CA PHE A 431 14.23 -10.00 31.11
C PHE A 431 13.18 -9.35 30.21
N VAL A 432 12.40 -8.40 30.72
CA VAL A 432 11.44 -7.63 29.92
C VAL A 432 12.16 -6.86 28.80
N LEU A 433 13.31 -6.25 29.07
CA LEU A 433 14.12 -5.59 28.04
C LEU A 433 14.72 -6.60 27.05
N ALA A 434 15.12 -7.78 27.50
CA ALA A 434 15.63 -8.85 26.63
C ALA A 434 14.54 -9.41 25.70
N CYS A 435 13.26 -9.36 26.10
CA CYS A 435 12.14 -9.73 25.23
C CYS A 435 12.07 -8.90 23.94
N GLU A 436 12.70 -7.72 23.86
CA GLU A 436 12.81 -6.95 22.61
C GLU A 436 13.57 -7.71 21.50
N LEU A 437 14.41 -8.70 21.84
CA LEU A 437 15.07 -9.58 20.86
C LEU A 437 14.07 -10.36 19.99
N VAL A 438 12.83 -10.48 20.43
CA VAL A 438 11.73 -11.02 19.63
C VAL A 438 11.58 -10.29 18.29
N HIS A 439 11.94 -9.00 18.21
CA HIS A 439 11.90 -8.23 16.96
C HIS A 439 12.96 -8.63 15.90
N LEU A 440 13.92 -9.50 16.24
CA LEU A 440 14.84 -10.11 15.27
C LEU A 440 14.09 -10.83 14.14
N ASN A 441 13.00 -11.50 14.50
CA ASN A 441 12.17 -12.25 13.57
C ASN A 441 10.79 -11.60 13.46
N VAL A 442 10.29 -11.41 12.23
CA VAL A 442 8.95 -10.83 12.01
C VAL A 442 7.89 -11.68 12.69
N HIS A 443 7.97 -13.01 12.59
CA HIS A 443 6.95 -13.91 13.14
C HIS A 443 6.85 -13.81 14.66
N LEU A 444 7.99 -13.78 15.35
CA LEU A 444 8.00 -13.58 16.80
C LEU A 444 7.53 -12.16 17.14
N SER A 445 7.93 -11.16 16.36
CA SER A 445 7.44 -9.77 16.49
C SER A 445 5.91 -9.69 16.38
N VAL A 446 5.30 -10.38 15.42
CA VAL A 446 3.84 -10.47 15.28
C VAL A 446 3.22 -11.01 16.57
N PHE A 447 3.77 -12.09 17.11
CA PHE A 447 3.30 -12.66 18.37
C PHE A 447 3.38 -11.66 19.53
N SER A 448 4.51 -10.95 19.68
CA SER A 448 4.68 -9.93 20.72
C SER A 448 3.69 -8.77 20.59
N VAL A 449 3.42 -8.32 19.35
CA VAL A 449 2.42 -7.29 19.07
C VAL A 449 1.02 -7.78 19.45
N ILE A 450 0.66 -9.01 19.09
CA ILE A 450 -0.62 -9.62 19.47
C ILE A 450 -0.76 -9.66 20.98
N CYS A 451 0.23 -10.20 21.70
CA CYS A 451 0.24 -10.23 23.16
C CYS A 451 0.05 -8.83 23.73
N SER A 452 0.78 -7.83 23.22
CA SER A 452 0.70 -6.43 23.66
C SER A 452 -0.67 -5.79 23.47
N CYS A 453 -1.41 -6.15 22.42
CA CYS A 453 -2.77 -5.68 22.19
C CYS A 453 -3.78 -6.40 23.10
N LEU A 454 -3.65 -7.72 23.23
CA LEU A 454 -4.51 -8.54 24.09
C LEU A 454 -4.31 -8.25 25.58
N MET A 455 -3.16 -7.69 25.98
CA MET A 455 -2.91 -7.30 27.38
C MET A 455 -3.99 -6.40 27.96
N SER A 456 -4.59 -5.50 27.16
CA SER A 456 -5.65 -4.60 27.66
C SER A 456 -6.93 -5.36 28.03
N GLU A 457 -7.34 -6.31 27.19
CA GLU A 457 -8.49 -7.18 27.44
C GLU A 457 -8.21 -8.14 28.61
N PHE A 458 -6.99 -8.67 28.68
CA PHE A 458 -6.55 -9.49 29.80
C PHE A 458 -6.59 -8.72 31.13
N VAL A 459 -6.15 -7.46 31.15
CA VAL A 459 -6.22 -6.61 32.36
C VAL A 459 -7.67 -6.38 32.79
N MET A 460 -8.59 -6.16 31.86
CA MET A 460 -10.02 -6.06 32.16
C MET A 460 -10.56 -7.37 32.76
N TYR A 461 -10.12 -8.52 32.25
CA TYR A 461 -10.49 -9.82 32.80
C TYR A 461 -9.92 -10.04 34.22
N VAL A 462 -8.65 -9.68 34.45
CA VAL A 462 -8.05 -9.72 35.79
C VAL A 462 -8.80 -8.79 36.75
N ALA A 463 -9.25 -7.62 36.31
CA ALA A 463 -10.08 -6.74 37.12
C ALA A 463 -11.44 -7.40 37.46
N ALA A 464 -12.08 -8.08 36.51
CA ALA A 464 -13.29 -8.85 36.75
C ALA A 464 -13.06 -10.01 37.73
N LEU A 465 -11.94 -10.73 37.62
CA LEU A 465 -11.52 -11.75 38.58
C LEU A 465 -11.35 -11.19 39.98
N VAL A 466 -10.61 -10.10 40.13
CA VAL A 466 -10.38 -9.45 41.42
C VAL A 466 -11.70 -9.00 42.04
N PHE A 467 -12.57 -8.37 41.26
CA PHE A 467 -13.90 -7.96 41.71
C PHE A 467 -14.75 -9.16 42.17
N PHE A 468 -14.81 -10.21 41.34
CA PHE A 468 -15.60 -11.40 41.62
C PHE A 468 -15.08 -12.16 42.85
N THR A 469 -13.76 -12.32 42.95
CA THR A 469 -13.07 -12.94 44.09
C THR A 469 -13.29 -12.12 45.36
N ALA A 470 -13.21 -10.79 45.28
CA ALA A 470 -13.46 -9.91 46.42
C ALA A 470 -14.92 -10.00 46.93
N ALA A 471 -15.89 -10.12 46.01
CA ALA A 471 -17.31 -10.26 46.35
C ALA A 471 -17.63 -11.61 47.02
N PHE A 472 -17.05 -12.72 46.53
CA PHE A 472 -17.21 -14.02 47.18
C PHE A 472 -16.43 -14.10 48.49
N ALA A 473 -15.23 -13.53 48.56
CA ALA A 473 -14.43 -13.48 49.78
C ALA A 473 -15.14 -12.69 50.89
N SER A 474 -15.81 -11.58 50.55
CA SER A 474 -16.59 -10.81 51.53
C SER A 474 -17.83 -11.56 51.99
N ALA A 475 -18.54 -12.23 51.08
CA ALA A 475 -19.68 -13.08 51.44
C ALA A 475 -19.27 -14.23 52.39
N ILE A 476 -18.14 -14.90 52.11
CA ILE A 476 -17.61 -15.99 52.95
C ILE A 476 -17.13 -15.46 54.30
N ALA A 477 -16.46 -14.30 54.34
CA ALA A 477 -15.98 -13.70 55.59
C ALA A 477 -17.13 -13.28 56.53
N CYS A 478 -18.32 -13.04 56.00
CA CYS A 478 -19.52 -12.74 56.81
C CYS A 478 -20.22 -13.98 57.38
N LEU A 479 -19.80 -15.20 57.02
CA LEU A 479 -20.39 -16.43 57.53
C LEU A 479 -20.11 -16.58 59.04
N PRO A 480 -21.09 -17.02 59.84
CA PRO A 480 -20.89 -17.25 61.26
C PRO A 480 -19.82 -18.33 61.47
N HIS A 481 -18.78 -17.99 62.23
CA HIS A 481 -17.69 -18.92 62.50
C HIS A 481 -18.18 -20.07 63.38
N SER A 482 -17.93 -21.31 62.96
CA SER A 482 -18.16 -22.46 63.82
C SER A 482 -17.19 -22.41 65.02
N LEU A 483 -17.67 -22.72 66.22
CA LEU A 483 -16.88 -22.69 67.48
C LEU A 483 -15.73 -23.72 67.52
N SER A 484 -15.61 -24.55 66.48
CA SER A 484 -14.56 -25.53 66.29
C SER A 484 -13.25 -24.84 65.89
N THR A 485 -12.21 -24.95 66.73
CA THR A 485 -10.85 -24.47 66.44
C THR A 485 -10.16 -25.25 65.31
N GLN A 486 -10.78 -26.33 64.81
CA GLN A 486 -10.29 -27.12 63.67
C GLN A 486 -11.15 -26.92 62.40
N SER A 487 -12.07 -25.95 62.38
CA SER A 487 -12.86 -25.68 61.19
C SER A 487 -12.01 -25.16 60.03
N VAL A 488 -12.35 -25.61 58.82
CA VAL A 488 -11.70 -25.18 57.58
C VAL A 488 -11.86 -23.67 57.39
N GLN A 489 -12.99 -23.12 57.82
CA GLN A 489 -13.26 -21.68 57.83
C GLN A 489 -12.23 -20.91 58.65
N MET A 490 -11.82 -21.38 59.84
CA MET A 490 -10.83 -20.71 60.68
C MET A 490 -9.40 -20.73 60.10
N ARG A 491 -9.07 -21.73 59.26
CA ARG A 491 -7.73 -21.86 58.66
C ARG A 491 -7.55 -21.06 57.38
N GLY A 492 -8.54 -21.07 56.48
CA GLY A 492 -8.42 -20.47 55.14
C GLY A 492 -9.32 -19.27 54.88
N PHE A 493 -10.42 -19.13 55.63
CA PHE A 493 -11.48 -18.17 55.29
C PHE A 493 -11.86 -17.26 56.46
N PHE A 494 -10.99 -17.17 57.47
CA PHE A 494 -11.26 -16.41 58.70
C PHE A 494 -11.36 -14.90 58.45
N SER A 495 -10.46 -14.36 57.64
CA SER A 495 -10.41 -12.94 57.32
C SER A 495 -10.62 -12.73 55.82
N TRP A 496 -11.16 -11.57 55.45
CA TRP A 496 -11.37 -11.20 54.05
C TRP A 496 -10.10 -11.37 53.19
N PRO A 497 -8.88 -10.96 53.62
CA PRO A 497 -7.66 -11.17 52.83
C PRO A 497 -7.31 -12.65 52.63
N MET A 498 -7.46 -13.49 53.66
CA MET A 498 -7.16 -14.92 53.57
C MET A 498 -8.18 -15.64 52.69
N ALA A 499 -9.47 -15.30 52.83
CA ALA A 499 -10.54 -15.81 51.97
C ALA A 499 -10.30 -15.40 50.50
N PHE A 500 -9.88 -14.15 50.26
CA PHE A 500 -9.52 -13.67 48.94
C PHE A 500 -8.33 -14.43 48.34
N GLU A 501 -7.26 -14.66 49.11
CA GLU A 501 -6.09 -15.42 48.67
C GLU A 501 -6.44 -16.90 48.36
N CYS A 502 -7.26 -17.52 49.21
CA CYS A 502 -7.75 -18.88 48.97
C CYS A 502 -8.60 -18.96 47.70
N LEU A 503 -9.57 -18.06 47.51
CA LEU A 503 -10.38 -18.05 46.29
C LEU A 503 -9.57 -17.69 45.04
N LEU A 504 -8.58 -16.80 45.13
CA LEU A 504 -7.70 -16.47 44.02
C LEU A 504 -6.82 -17.66 43.62
N SER A 505 -6.28 -18.38 44.59
CA SER A 505 -5.53 -19.62 44.32
C SER A 505 -6.43 -20.73 43.76
N MET A 506 -7.72 -20.78 44.13
CA MET A 506 -8.70 -21.64 43.47
C MET A 506 -8.96 -21.22 42.03
N ALA A 507 -9.06 -19.91 41.75
CA ALA A 507 -9.28 -19.38 40.41
C ALA A 507 -8.13 -19.70 39.44
N PHE A 508 -6.89 -19.73 39.92
CA PHE A 508 -5.71 -20.13 39.16
C PHE A 508 -5.42 -21.65 39.20
N SER A 509 -6.31 -22.46 39.80
CA SER A 509 -6.10 -23.90 39.99
C SER A 509 -4.81 -24.26 40.74
N ALA A 510 -4.30 -23.34 41.56
CA ALA A 510 -3.14 -23.53 42.44
C ALA A 510 -3.54 -24.02 43.85
N TYR A 511 -4.84 -24.10 44.14
CA TYR A 511 -5.35 -24.63 45.40
C TYR A 511 -5.20 -26.16 45.43
N GLY A 512 -4.49 -26.68 46.43
CA GLY A 512 -4.15 -28.11 46.50
C GLY A 512 -5.38 -29.02 46.65
N GLY A 513 -5.36 -30.17 45.96
CA GLY A 513 -6.46 -31.16 45.96
C GLY A 513 -6.94 -31.57 47.36
N ASN A 514 -6.01 -31.86 48.27
CA ASN A 514 -6.31 -32.27 49.65
C ASN A 514 -7.17 -31.23 50.40
N LYS A 515 -7.00 -29.93 50.08
CA LYS A 515 -7.77 -28.87 50.73
C LYS A 515 -9.22 -28.84 50.24
N TYR A 516 -9.49 -29.27 49.00
CA TYR A 516 -10.87 -29.43 48.52
C TYR A 516 -11.57 -30.60 49.21
N GLU A 517 -10.86 -31.70 49.49
CA GLU A 517 -11.41 -32.82 50.27
C GLU A 517 -11.71 -32.41 51.71
N GLU A 518 -10.83 -31.61 52.34
CA GLU A 518 -11.07 -31.04 53.66
C GLU A 518 -12.34 -30.17 53.68
N ILE A 519 -12.56 -29.33 52.66
CA ILE A 519 -13.79 -28.53 52.51
C ILE A 519 -15.02 -29.44 52.34
N ALA A 520 -14.93 -30.46 51.48
CA ALA A 520 -16.04 -31.38 51.22
C ALA A 520 -16.44 -32.22 52.45
N GLN A 521 -15.48 -32.57 53.32
CA GLN A 521 -15.71 -33.31 54.55
C GLN A 521 -16.14 -32.41 55.73
N ALA A 522 -16.01 -31.09 55.61
CA ALA A 522 -16.41 -30.15 56.65
C ALA A 522 -17.95 -30.05 56.75
N ASP A 523 -18.46 -30.02 57.98
CA ASP A 523 -19.89 -29.86 58.29
C ASP A 523 -20.35 -28.40 58.19
N GLU A 524 -19.98 -27.74 57.09
CA GLU A 524 -20.22 -26.31 56.82
C GLU A 524 -20.89 -26.15 55.44
N PRO A 525 -22.20 -26.50 55.32
CA PRO A 525 -22.85 -26.62 54.01
C PRO A 525 -22.88 -25.30 53.23
N LEU A 526 -23.03 -24.17 53.92
CA LEU A 526 -23.10 -22.86 53.28
C LEU A 526 -21.74 -22.43 52.68
N LEU A 527 -20.63 -22.76 53.35
CA LEU A 527 -19.28 -22.55 52.81
C LEU A 527 -19.08 -23.40 51.55
N ASN A 528 -19.47 -24.67 51.61
CA ASN A 528 -19.37 -25.59 50.48
C ASN A 528 -20.15 -25.08 49.27
N TRP A 529 -21.39 -24.60 49.46
CA TRP A 529 -22.19 -24.02 48.39
C TRP A 529 -21.59 -22.75 47.80
N LEU A 530 -21.03 -21.85 48.61
CA LEU A 530 -20.40 -20.63 48.11
C LEU A 530 -19.12 -20.93 47.33
N VAL A 531 -18.28 -21.86 47.80
CA VAL A 531 -17.06 -22.29 47.11
C VAL A 531 -17.39 -23.01 45.80
N MET A 532 -18.38 -23.91 45.80
CA MET A 532 -18.87 -24.56 44.58
C MET A 532 -19.46 -23.55 43.59
N GLY A 533 -20.25 -22.59 44.08
CA GLY A 533 -20.82 -21.53 43.26
C GLY A 533 -19.74 -20.65 42.63
N PHE A 534 -18.72 -20.27 43.40
CA PHE A 534 -17.55 -19.56 42.88
C PHE A 534 -16.83 -20.37 41.81
N ALA A 535 -16.51 -21.63 42.08
CA ALA A 535 -15.79 -22.50 41.14
C ALA A 535 -16.58 -22.73 39.86
N ALA A 536 -17.90 -22.95 39.93
CA ALA A 536 -18.76 -23.10 38.77
C ALA A 536 -18.81 -21.82 37.93
N CYS A 537 -19.09 -20.67 38.55
CA CYS A 537 -19.14 -19.39 37.84
C CYS A 537 -17.78 -19.02 37.23
N TRP A 538 -16.68 -19.27 37.93
CA TRP A 538 -15.35 -18.93 37.44
C TRP A 538 -14.84 -19.90 36.38
N HIS A 539 -14.71 -21.19 36.70
CA HIS A 539 -14.06 -22.18 35.82
C HIS A 539 -14.94 -22.60 34.65
N VAL A 540 -16.25 -22.73 34.85
CA VAL A 540 -17.16 -23.19 33.78
C VAL A 540 -17.61 -22.03 32.91
N TYR A 541 -17.93 -20.88 33.50
CA TYR A 541 -18.50 -19.76 32.74
C TYR A 541 -17.45 -18.70 32.37
N LEU A 542 -16.85 -18.01 33.34
CA LEU A 542 -16.01 -16.84 33.07
C LEU A 542 -14.70 -17.19 32.33
N MET A 543 -14.01 -18.27 32.71
CA MET A 543 -12.78 -18.71 32.04
C MET A 543 -13.04 -19.14 30.59
N ASN A 544 -14.10 -19.91 30.34
CA ASN A 544 -14.45 -20.32 28.98
C ASN A 544 -14.89 -19.13 28.12
N LEU A 545 -15.60 -18.16 28.71
CA LEU A 545 -15.96 -16.92 28.04
C LEU A 545 -14.71 -16.10 27.66
N MET A 546 -13.72 -16.00 28.55
CA MET A 546 -12.44 -15.35 28.27
C MET A 546 -11.72 -16.03 27.11
N VAL A 547 -11.59 -17.34 27.13
CA VAL A 547 -10.92 -18.09 26.05
C VAL A 547 -11.61 -17.84 24.71
N ALA A 548 -12.94 -17.89 24.68
CA ALA A 548 -13.70 -17.60 23.47
C ALA A 548 -13.46 -16.18 22.93
N GLN A 549 -13.48 -15.18 23.81
CA GLN A 549 -13.23 -13.79 23.45
C GLN A 549 -11.79 -13.58 22.93
N LEU A 550 -10.79 -14.13 23.62
CA LEU A 550 -9.38 -14.03 23.21
C LEU A 550 -9.15 -14.73 21.86
N CYS A 551 -9.75 -15.89 21.61
CA CYS A 551 -9.64 -16.58 20.33
C CYS A 551 -10.25 -15.77 19.18
N GLN A 552 -11.42 -15.16 19.39
CA GLN A 552 -12.04 -14.31 18.38
C GLN A 552 -11.17 -13.08 18.07
N ARG A 553 -10.69 -12.40 19.12
CA ARG A 553 -9.85 -11.21 19.00
C ARG A 553 -8.50 -11.49 18.37
N TYR A 554 -7.90 -12.64 18.68
CA TYR A 554 -6.68 -13.09 18.03
C TYR A 554 -6.85 -13.19 16.51
N ASN A 555 -7.95 -13.79 16.05
CA ASN A 555 -8.22 -13.97 14.61
C ASN A 555 -8.43 -12.62 13.90
N GLU A 556 -9.16 -11.68 14.52
CA GLU A 556 -9.36 -10.32 13.99
C GLU A 556 -8.03 -9.54 13.91
N LEU A 557 -7.17 -9.69 14.92
CA LEU A 557 -5.95 -8.89 15.04
C LEU A 557 -4.79 -9.41 14.20
N PHE A 558 -4.75 -10.70 13.87
CA PHE A 558 -3.57 -11.35 13.28
C PHE A 558 -3.04 -10.64 12.01
N LEU A 559 -3.93 -10.25 11.10
CA LEU A 559 -3.55 -9.55 9.86
C LEU A 559 -2.96 -8.17 10.14
N HIS A 560 -3.61 -7.38 11.00
CA HIS A 560 -3.12 -6.06 11.40
C HIS A 560 -1.83 -6.15 12.23
N ALA A 561 -1.67 -7.19 13.03
CA ALA A 561 -0.47 -7.40 13.84
C ALA A 561 0.77 -7.64 12.99
N ARG A 562 0.64 -8.32 11.84
CA ARG A 562 1.74 -8.49 10.88
C ARG A 562 2.21 -7.14 10.32
N GLY A 563 1.28 -6.28 9.91
CA GLY A 563 1.58 -4.93 9.46
C GLY A 563 2.23 -4.08 10.54
N ASN A 564 1.66 -4.08 11.75
CA ASN A 564 2.20 -3.36 12.90
C ASN A 564 3.60 -3.85 13.31
N ALA A 565 3.87 -5.15 13.23
CA ALA A 565 5.20 -5.72 13.47
C ALA A 565 6.22 -5.23 12.44
N ARG A 566 5.83 -5.06 11.17
CA ARG A 566 6.68 -4.48 10.12
C ARG A 566 6.89 -2.98 10.31
N LEU A 567 5.86 -2.23 10.71
CA LEU A 567 6.02 -0.81 11.09
C LEU A 567 7.04 -0.67 12.22
N ARG A 568 6.93 -1.50 13.26
CA ARG A 568 7.89 -1.52 14.38
C ARG A 568 9.32 -1.84 13.91
N ARG A 569 9.47 -2.80 13.00
CA ARG A 569 10.77 -3.11 12.36
C ARG A 569 11.31 -1.91 11.58
N GLY A 570 10.46 -1.23 10.81
CA GLY A 570 10.81 -0.01 10.09
C GLY A 570 11.35 1.09 11.00
N ILE A 571 10.68 1.33 12.13
CA ILE A 571 11.14 2.26 13.18
C ILE A 571 12.52 1.84 13.69
N ASN A 572 12.72 0.55 14.01
CA ASN A 572 14.00 0.03 14.47
C ASN A 572 15.12 0.20 13.43
N ILE A 573 14.81 0.05 12.13
CA ILE A 573 15.75 0.28 11.04
C ILE A 573 16.20 1.74 11.03
N TYR A 574 15.28 2.70 10.97
CA TYR A 574 15.61 4.11 10.81
C TYR A 574 16.14 4.77 12.09
N GLU A 575 15.50 4.53 13.24
CA GLU A 575 15.85 5.25 14.48
C GLU A 575 17.04 4.63 15.21
N THR A 576 17.21 3.31 15.14
CA THR A 576 18.23 2.59 15.94
C THR A 576 19.37 2.08 15.10
N ALA A 577 19.10 1.37 13.99
CA ALA A 577 20.13 0.66 13.25
C ALA A 577 20.89 1.56 12.27
N MET A 578 20.18 2.39 11.50
CA MET A 578 20.76 3.23 10.45
C MET A 578 21.80 4.25 10.96
N PRO A 579 21.61 4.92 12.12
CA PRO A 579 22.62 5.83 12.66
C PRO A 579 23.94 5.15 13.04
N LEU A 580 23.93 3.83 13.24
CA LEU A 580 25.11 3.03 13.57
C LEU A 580 25.87 2.56 12.32
N ILE A 581 25.30 2.73 11.12
CA ILE A 581 25.90 2.29 9.87
C ILE A 581 26.85 3.37 9.35
N SER A 582 28.10 2.97 9.08
CA SER A 582 29.07 3.88 8.49
C SER A 582 28.77 4.12 7.00
N LYS A 583 29.10 5.33 6.50
CA LYS A 583 28.94 5.67 5.08
C LYS A 583 29.63 4.67 4.15
N ARG A 584 30.81 4.16 4.53
CA ARG A 584 31.54 3.13 3.75
C ARG A 584 30.77 1.82 3.61
N ARG A 585 30.10 1.39 4.69
CA ARG A 585 29.31 0.16 4.69
C ARG A 585 28.04 0.34 3.85
N TRP A 586 27.42 1.52 3.92
CA TRP A 586 26.29 1.88 3.07
C TRP A 586 26.66 1.91 1.59
N THR A 587 27.76 2.58 1.20
CA THR A 587 28.20 2.63 -0.19
C THR A 587 28.55 1.24 -0.72
N ALA A 588 29.25 0.41 0.07
CA ALA A 588 29.56 -0.96 -0.31
C ALA A 588 28.29 -1.81 -0.51
N PHE A 589 27.26 -1.59 0.32
CA PHE A 589 25.96 -2.23 0.14
C PHE A 589 25.28 -1.81 -1.16
N LEU A 590 25.20 -0.50 -1.46
CA LEU A 590 24.62 -0.01 -2.71
C LEU A 590 25.35 -0.57 -3.93
N THR A 591 26.68 -0.56 -3.92
CA THR A 591 27.49 -1.14 -5.00
C THR A 591 27.22 -2.64 -5.16
N SER A 592 27.00 -3.38 -4.06
CA SER A 592 26.71 -4.82 -4.10
C SER A 592 25.34 -5.18 -4.71
N LEU A 593 24.44 -4.20 -4.84
CA LEU A 593 23.12 -4.41 -5.44
C LEU A 593 23.13 -4.27 -6.97
N HIS A 594 24.22 -3.76 -7.56
CA HIS A 594 24.35 -3.57 -9.01
C HIS A 594 23.16 -2.81 -9.65
N LEU A 595 22.63 -1.80 -8.95
CA LEU A 595 21.43 -1.06 -9.38
C LEU A 595 21.61 -0.31 -10.72
N GLU A 596 22.84 -0.03 -11.11
CA GLU A 596 23.18 0.63 -12.38
C GLU A 596 23.12 -0.31 -13.60
N GLU A 597 23.18 -1.62 -13.37
CA GLU A 597 23.15 -2.62 -14.42
C GLU A 597 21.70 -2.89 -14.84
N ALA A 598 21.50 -3.15 -16.14
CA ALA A 598 20.19 -3.48 -16.66
C ALA A 598 19.79 -4.89 -16.19
N CYS A 599 18.59 -5.03 -15.64
CA CYS A 599 18.17 -6.28 -15.03
C CYS A 599 17.23 -7.06 -15.95
N GLU A 600 17.75 -8.07 -16.63
CA GLU A 600 16.98 -8.95 -17.53
C GLU A 600 15.83 -9.63 -16.78
N LEU A 601 14.64 -9.73 -17.39
CA LEU A 601 13.51 -10.49 -16.83
C LEU A 601 13.51 -11.93 -17.35
N ASP A 602 13.58 -12.11 -18.67
CA ASP A 602 13.75 -13.40 -19.34
C ASP A 602 14.98 -13.36 -20.28
N GLN A 603 15.38 -14.54 -20.77
CA GLN A 603 16.52 -14.64 -21.68
C GLN A 603 16.25 -13.86 -22.97
N GLY A 604 17.14 -12.91 -23.30
CA GLY A 604 17.01 -12.05 -24.48
C GLY A 604 16.40 -10.68 -24.20
N ASP A 605 15.98 -10.39 -22.97
CA ASP A 605 15.53 -9.06 -22.55
C ASP A 605 16.70 -8.28 -21.93
N ASN A 606 17.01 -7.07 -22.42
CA ASN A 606 18.00 -6.21 -21.75
C ASN A 606 17.50 -5.68 -20.39
N GLY A 607 16.19 -5.56 -20.20
CA GLY A 607 15.57 -5.09 -18.96
C GLY A 607 15.85 -3.62 -18.60
N LEU A 608 15.16 -3.12 -17.58
CA LEU A 608 15.39 -1.78 -17.02
C LEU A 608 16.43 -1.82 -15.89
N ARG A 609 17.13 -0.70 -15.67
CA ARG A 609 18.04 -0.50 -14.53
C ARG A 609 17.27 -0.28 -13.24
N GLY A 610 17.94 -0.42 -12.10
CA GLY A 610 17.40 -0.13 -10.78
C GLY A 610 16.56 -1.25 -10.15
N ALA A 611 16.60 -2.44 -10.73
CA ALA A 611 15.96 -3.63 -10.21
C ALA A 611 16.94 -4.51 -9.44
N VAL A 612 16.47 -5.13 -8.36
CA VAL A 612 17.17 -6.22 -7.68
C VAL A 612 16.51 -7.54 -8.12
N PRO A 613 17.27 -8.46 -8.76
CA PRO A 613 16.73 -9.75 -9.16
C PRO A 613 16.53 -10.66 -7.95
N THR A 614 15.38 -11.32 -7.91
CA THR A 614 14.98 -12.26 -6.86
C THR A 614 14.38 -13.52 -7.47
N THR A 615 14.35 -14.58 -6.68
CA THR A 615 13.71 -15.85 -7.05
C THR A 615 12.58 -16.11 -6.06
N GLU A 616 11.36 -16.25 -6.56
CA GLU A 616 10.15 -16.56 -5.79
C GLU A 616 9.75 -18.03 -6.03
N ASP A 617 9.09 -18.65 -5.05
CA ASP A 617 8.51 -19.98 -5.26
C ASP A 617 7.37 -19.91 -6.29
N PRO A 618 7.12 -20.98 -7.07
CA PRO A 618 6.12 -20.97 -8.15
C PRO A 618 4.72 -20.63 -7.70
N TYR A 619 4.38 -20.80 -6.41
CA TYR A 619 3.08 -20.56 -5.81
C TYR A 619 3.02 -19.29 -4.94
N GLU A 620 4.15 -18.64 -4.67
CA GLU A 620 4.22 -17.48 -3.77
C GLU A 620 3.43 -16.28 -4.32
N TYR A 621 3.34 -16.16 -5.65
CA TYR A 621 2.53 -15.15 -6.33
C TYR A 621 1.02 -15.25 -6.01
N LEU A 622 0.52 -16.42 -5.58
CA LEU A 622 -0.89 -16.58 -5.16
C LEU A 622 -1.23 -15.78 -3.91
N GLN A 623 -0.23 -15.40 -3.11
CA GLN A 623 -0.44 -14.49 -1.97
C GLN A 623 -0.80 -13.08 -2.43
N HIS A 624 -0.42 -12.70 -3.65
CA HIS A 624 -0.67 -11.39 -4.25
C HIS A 624 -1.11 -11.55 -5.71
N PRO A 625 -2.35 -12.01 -5.95
CA PRO A 625 -2.86 -12.32 -7.28
C PRO A 625 -3.10 -11.08 -8.14
N GLN A 626 -3.07 -9.87 -7.56
CA GLN A 626 -3.29 -8.61 -8.28
C GLN A 626 -2.13 -8.23 -9.20
N VAL A 627 -0.91 -8.74 -8.93
CA VAL A 627 0.23 -8.54 -9.83
C VAL A 627 0.23 -9.65 -10.87
N PRO A 628 -0.10 -9.34 -12.15
CA PRO A 628 -0.19 -10.34 -13.21
C PRO A 628 1.18 -10.95 -13.54
N LEU A 629 1.15 -12.19 -14.02
CA LEU A 629 2.34 -12.86 -14.56
C LEU A 629 2.67 -12.31 -15.95
N ASP A 630 3.93 -11.92 -16.16
CA ASP A 630 4.48 -11.45 -17.44
C ASP A 630 3.64 -10.40 -18.17
N ARG A 631 3.55 -9.21 -17.55
CA ARG A 631 2.92 -8.03 -18.15
C ARG A 631 3.76 -7.32 -19.22
N VAL A 632 5.02 -7.73 -19.39
CA VAL A 632 5.97 -7.01 -20.23
C VAL A 632 5.68 -7.32 -21.70
N GLN A 633 5.34 -6.28 -22.46
CA GLN A 633 5.23 -6.38 -23.90
C GLN A 633 6.63 -6.29 -24.51
N ARG A 634 7.01 -7.30 -25.30
CA ARG A 634 8.31 -7.38 -25.96
C ARG A 634 8.14 -7.04 -27.43
N TYR A 635 8.95 -6.10 -27.92
CA TYR A 635 8.97 -5.70 -29.32
C TYR A 635 10.31 -6.12 -29.93
N GLY A 636 10.27 -6.79 -31.08
CA GLY A 636 11.49 -7.15 -31.82
C GLY A 636 12.07 -5.94 -32.55
N GLY A 637 13.39 -5.73 -32.47
CA GLY A 637 14.10 -4.68 -33.23
C GLY A 637 15.17 -3.94 -32.42
N LEU A 638 15.93 -3.06 -33.09
CA LEU A 638 16.87 -2.16 -32.43
C LEU A 638 16.10 -0.95 -31.86
N ALA A 639 15.95 -0.88 -30.54
CA ALA A 639 15.39 0.30 -29.88
C ALA A 639 16.36 1.49 -30.02
N ARG A 640 15.95 2.55 -30.71
CA ARG A 640 16.65 3.85 -30.76
C ARG A 640 15.67 4.97 -30.39
N PRO A 641 16.12 6.03 -29.69
CA PRO A 641 15.27 7.17 -29.30
C PRO A 641 14.56 7.86 -30.49
N ASP A 642 15.19 7.78 -31.65
CA ASP A 642 14.80 8.42 -32.91
C ASP A 642 13.77 7.61 -33.72
N LEU A 643 13.48 6.37 -33.30
CA LEU A 643 12.50 5.51 -33.96
C LEU A 643 11.15 5.59 -33.23
N PRO A 644 10.03 5.74 -33.94
CA PRO A 644 8.71 5.69 -33.33
C PRO A 644 8.47 4.30 -32.72
N TRP A 645 7.70 4.25 -31.63
CA TRP A 645 7.21 2.98 -31.10
C TRP A 645 6.39 2.26 -32.19
N PRO A 646 6.55 0.93 -32.36
CA PRO A 646 5.72 0.16 -33.27
C PRO A 646 4.24 0.40 -32.96
N SER A 647 3.41 0.56 -33.99
CA SER A 647 1.98 0.75 -33.76
C SER A 647 1.39 -0.50 -33.12
N LEU A 648 0.46 -0.33 -32.16
CA LEU A 648 -0.20 -1.45 -31.46
C LEU A 648 -0.90 -2.41 -32.43
N ASP A 649 -1.32 -1.92 -33.59
CA ASP A 649 -1.96 -2.70 -34.65
C ASP A 649 -0.95 -3.51 -35.50
N GLU A 650 0.32 -3.07 -35.59
CA GLU A 650 1.41 -3.81 -36.25
C GLU A 650 2.09 -4.84 -35.33
N ALA A 651 1.90 -4.71 -34.01
CA ALA A 651 2.46 -5.63 -33.00
C ALA A 651 1.63 -6.91 -32.81
N VAL A 652 0.40 -6.93 -33.33
CA VAL A 652 -0.37 -8.16 -33.52
C VAL A 652 0.15 -8.82 -34.79
N ASP A 653 1.13 -9.71 -34.63
CA ASP A 653 1.62 -10.52 -35.73
C ASP A 653 0.44 -11.34 -36.29
N ASP A 654 -0.12 -10.91 -37.42
CA ASP A 654 -1.26 -11.54 -38.09
C ASP A 654 -0.86 -12.88 -38.76
N SER A 655 0.41 -13.29 -38.59
CA SER A 655 0.96 -14.59 -38.96
C SER A 655 0.27 -15.74 -38.21
N ASP A 656 0.28 -16.93 -38.82
CA ASP A 656 -0.26 -18.15 -38.20
C ASP A 656 0.41 -18.48 -36.85
N ILE A 657 1.64 -18.00 -36.64
CA ILE A 657 2.39 -18.15 -35.38
C ILE A 657 1.85 -17.19 -34.32
N GLY A 658 1.52 -15.95 -34.67
CA GLY A 658 0.90 -14.99 -33.76
C GLY A 658 -0.52 -15.42 -33.34
N LYS A 659 -1.30 -15.97 -34.29
CA LYS A 659 -2.62 -16.58 -34.00
C LYS A 659 -2.50 -17.80 -33.10
N LEU A 660 -1.52 -18.67 -33.34
CA LEU A 660 -1.25 -19.81 -32.47
C LEU A 660 -0.82 -19.36 -31.08
N ALA A 661 0.06 -18.35 -30.96
CA ALA A 661 0.47 -17.78 -29.68
C ALA A 661 -0.72 -17.19 -28.91
N GLN A 662 -1.66 -16.54 -29.60
CA GLN A 662 -2.87 -15.98 -29.01
C GLN A 662 -3.87 -17.07 -28.55
N LEU A 663 -4.03 -18.13 -29.34
CA LEU A 663 -4.80 -19.34 -28.98
C LEU A 663 -4.17 -20.06 -27.78
N THR A 664 -2.84 -20.16 -27.77
CA THR A 664 -2.11 -20.79 -26.67
C THR A 664 -2.22 -19.94 -25.40
N ARG A 665 -2.14 -18.60 -25.54
CA ARG A 665 -2.31 -17.65 -24.43
C ARG A 665 -3.70 -17.74 -23.81
N THR A 666 -4.75 -17.74 -24.62
CA THR A 666 -6.13 -17.90 -24.15
C THR A 666 -6.35 -19.26 -23.49
N LYS A 667 -5.77 -20.34 -24.03
CA LYS A 667 -5.80 -21.67 -23.40
C LYS A 667 -5.07 -21.73 -22.06
N PHE A 668 -3.92 -21.09 -21.93
CA PHE A 668 -3.22 -21.02 -20.65
C PHE A 668 -3.94 -20.15 -19.62
N GLU A 669 -4.54 -19.02 -20.03
CA GLU A 669 -5.37 -18.19 -19.15
C GLU A 669 -6.62 -18.97 -18.67
N GLU A 670 -7.23 -19.77 -19.55
CA GLU A 670 -8.33 -20.68 -19.20
C GLU A 670 -7.87 -21.75 -18.20
N MET A 671 -6.68 -22.32 -18.39
CA MET A 671 -6.10 -23.32 -17.50
C MET A 671 -5.69 -22.75 -16.13
N ASP A 672 -5.15 -21.53 -16.09
CA ASP A 672 -4.86 -20.80 -14.84
C ASP A 672 -6.15 -20.49 -14.08
N ARG A 673 -7.21 -20.12 -14.79
CA ARG A 673 -8.54 -19.88 -14.20
C ARG A 673 -9.13 -21.16 -13.62
N ILE A 674 -8.96 -22.29 -14.32
CA ILE A 674 -9.35 -23.62 -13.82
C ILE A 674 -8.49 -24.01 -12.61
N MET A 675 -7.19 -23.75 -12.61
CA MET A 675 -6.32 -24.00 -11.45
C MET A 675 -6.69 -23.15 -10.24
N MET A 676 -7.02 -21.86 -10.42
CA MET A 676 -7.51 -21.00 -9.35
C MET A 676 -8.86 -21.50 -8.81
N ASP A 677 -9.77 -21.89 -9.69
CA ASP A 677 -11.07 -22.45 -9.30
C ASP A 677 -10.89 -23.80 -8.57
N MET A 678 -9.96 -24.65 -9.02
CA MET A 678 -9.64 -25.93 -8.40
C MET A 678 -8.94 -25.75 -7.05
N ALA A 679 -8.01 -24.79 -6.91
CA ALA A 679 -7.38 -24.43 -5.65
C ALA A 679 -8.39 -23.87 -4.64
N SER A 680 -9.36 -23.08 -5.12
CA SER A 680 -10.47 -22.58 -4.30
C SER A 680 -11.41 -23.71 -3.85
N LYS A 681 -11.72 -24.66 -4.73
CA LYS A 681 -12.58 -25.82 -4.48
C LYS A 681 -11.92 -26.88 -3.59
N LEU A 682 -10.60 -27.05 -3.69
CA LEU A 682 -9.83 -27.99 -2.88
C LEU A 682 -9.59 -27.50 -1.44
N GLN A 683 -10.08 -26.30 -1.08
CA GLN A 683 -9.84 -25.68 0.24
C GLN A 683 -8.36 -25.78 0.66
N VAL A 684 -7.44 -25.55 -0.28
CA VAL A 684 -6.02 -25.39 0.07
C VAL A 684 -5.95 -24.16 0.96
N ARG A 685 -5.95 -24.40 2.27
CA ARG A 685 -6.15 -23.38 3.31
C ARG A 685 -5.11 -22.28 3.14
N HIS A 686 -5.58 -21.10 2.78
CA HIS A 686 -4.89 -19.88 3.12
C HIS A 686 -4.86 -19.73 4.65
N PRO A 687 -3.70 -19.47 5.27
CA PRO A 687 -3.69 -18.75 6.53
C PRO A 687 -4.05 -17.28 6.21
N GLY A 688 -5.34 -16.95 6.09
CA GLY A 688 -5.70 -15.54 5.83
C GLY A 688 -7.11 -15.15 5.43
N THR A 689 -8.07 -16.05 5.24
CA THR A 689 -9.44 -15.64 4.86
C THR A 689 -10.49 -16.25 5.78
N SER A 690 -10.96 -15.47 6.76
CA SER A 690 -12.19 -15.76 7.48
C SER A 690 -13.39 -15.13 6.76
N SER A 691 -14.42 -15.95 6.65
CA SER A 691 -15.73 -15.70 6.10
C SER A 691 -16.42 -14.47 6.72
N SER A 692 -16.68 -13.45 5.91
CA SER A 692 -17.82 -12.56 6.09
C SER A 692 -18.87 -12.96 5.05
N GLY A 693 -20.07 -13.33 5.50
CA GLY A 693 -21.21 -13.54 4.60
C GLY A 693 -21.96 -14.86 4.81
N ALA A 694 -22.49 -15.10 6.00
CA ALA A 694 -23.48 -16.15 6.22
C ALA A 694 -24.64 -15.67 7.10
N TYR A 695 -25.16 -14.47 6.86
CA TYR A 695 -26.44 -14.00 7.44
C TYR A 695 -27.04 -12.88 6.58
N PHE A 696 -27.33 -13.11 5.29
CA PHE A 696 -28.30 -12.31 4.50
C PHE A 696 -28.50 -12.92 3.10
N SER A 697 -29.06 -14.13 3.03
CA SER A 697 -29.65 -14.66 1.78
C SER A 697 -30.55 -15.84 2.10
N ALA A 698 -31.67 -15.54 2.77
CA ALA A 698 -32.78 -16.45 2.95
C ALA A 698 -34.08 -15.64 2.85
N MET A 699 -34.29 -14.97 1.72
CA MET A 699 -35.57 -14.40 1.27
C MET A 699 -35.35 -13.77 -0.10
N ASN A 700 -35.47 -14.57 -1.17
CA ASN A 700 -35.83 -14.17 -2.55
C ASN A 700 -35.58 -15.30 -3.56
N ALA A 701 -35.89 -16.55 -3.18
CA ALA A 701 -35.94 -17.68 -4.10
C ALA A 701 -37.37 -18.24 -4.11
N SER A 702 -38.31 -17.48 -4.67
CA SER A 702 -39.63 -17.97 -5.03
C SER A 702 -40.30 -17.07 -6.08
N GLN A 703 -39.71 -16.97 -7.27
CA GLN A 703 -40.47 -16.69 -8.48
C GLN A 703 -39.60 -16.94 -9.72
N GLN A 704 -40.21 -17.54 -10.74
CA GLN A 704 -39.67 -17.87 -12.06
C GLN A 704 -38.85 -19.16 -12.17
N ARG A 705 -39.55 -20.28 -12.02
CA ARG A 705 -39.43 -21.42 -12.94
C ARG A 705 -40.82 -21.90 -13.28
N ASP A 706 -41.29 -21.56 -14.47
CA ASP A 706 -42.19 -22.39 -15.25
C ASP A 706 -42.11 -21.98 -16.72
N GLU A 707 -42.22 -22.98 -17.59
CA GLU A 707 -42.32 -22.93 -19.05
C GLU A 707 -41.01 -22.72 -19.84
N SER A 708 -40.31 -23.82 -20.14
CA SER A 708 -40.35 -24.46 -21.48
C SER A 708 -39.17 -25.43 -21.66
N LYS A 709 -39.46 -26.73 -21.66
CA LYS A 709 -38.65 -27.78 -22.30
C LYS A 709 -39.59 -28.58 -23.19
N LEU A 710 -39.25 -28.71 -24.47
CA LEU A 710 -39.78 -29.74 -25.36
C LEU A 710 -38.70 -30.12 -26.38
N ALA A 711 -38.32 -31.40 -26.33
CA ALA A 711 -37.49 -32.19 -27.24
C ALA A 711 -36.01 -31.72 -27.41
N ASP A 712 -35.00 -32.57 -27.45
CA ASP A 712 -34.94 -33.94 -27.96
C ASP A 712 -33.82 -34.73 -27.25
N ASP A 713 -34.05 -36.03 -27.09
CA ASP A 713 -33.13 -37.05 -26.55
C ASP A 713 -32.08 -37.43 -27.60
N ARG A 714 -30.82 -37.69 -27.19
CA ARG A 714 -30.04 -38.93 -27.51
C ARG A 714 -28.56 -38.84 -27.12
N ASP A 715 -28.09 -39.98 -26.59
CA ASP A 715 -26.71 -40.49 -26.51
C ASP A 715 -25.68 -39.79 -25.61
N ASP A 716 -25.63 -40.23 -24.34
CA ASP A 716 -24.50 -40.02 -23.41
C ASP A 716 -23.92 -41.37 -22.92
N GLY A 717 -23.75 -42.32 -23.85
CA GLY A 717 -23.22 -43.67 -23.58
C GLY A 717 -21.83 -43.97 -24.14
N ALA A 718 -21.27 -43.14 -25.03
CA ALA A 718 -20.07 -43.50 -25.79
C ALA A 718 -18.80 -42.69 -25.45
N LEU A 719 -18.89 -41.62 -24.67
CA LEU A 719 -17.75 -40.73 -24.41
C LEU A 719 -16.92 -41.11 -23.16
N LYS A 720 -17.44 -41.99 -22.30
CA LYS A 720 -16.74 -42.42 -21.07
C LYS A 720 -15.78 -43.59 -21.29
N ASP A 721 -16.03 -44.43 -22.28
CA ASP A 721 -15.17 -45.60 -22.55
C ASP A 721 -13.97 -45.27 -23.47
N MET A 722 -14.02 -44.15 -24.19
CA MET A 722 -12.92 -43.70 -25.06
C MET A 722 -11.81 -42.96 -24.29
N VAL A 723 -12.17 -42.24 -23.22
CA VAL A 723 -11.20 -41.51 -22.37
C VAL A 723 -10.48 -42.45 -21.40
N ALA A 724 -11.08 -43.61 -21.07
CA ALA A 724 -10.44 -44.61 -20.22
C ALA A 724 -9.40 -45.46 -20.98
N SER A 725 -9.58 -45.70 -22.29
CA SER A 725 -8.62 -46.49 -23.08
C SER A 725 -7.38 -45.70 -23.52
N GLU A 726 -7.49 -44.39 -23.77
CA GLU A 726 -6.33 -43.54 -24.12
C GLU A 726 -5.38 -43.29 -22.93
N LEU A 727 -5.87 -43.37 -21.69
CA LEU A 727 -5.06 -43.20 -20.48
C LEU A 727 -4.30 -44.48 -20.06
N GLU A 728 -4.70 -45.67 -20.53
CA GLU A 728 -3.97 -46.92 -20.29
C GLU A 728 -2.86 -47.19 -21.32
N GLU A 729 -2.98 -46.71 -22.56
CA GLU A 729 -1.92 -46.87 -23.57
C GLU A 729 -0.69 -45.98 -23.32
N GLU A 730 -0.86 -44.77 -22.79
CA GLU A 730 0.25 -43.83 -22.55
C GLU A 730 1.09 -44.18 -21.31
N PHE A 731 0.58 -45.01 -20.39
CA PHE A 731 1.29 -45.45 -19.19
C PHE A 731 2.14 -46.72 -19.40
N THR A 732 1.97 -47.43 -20.51
CA THR A 732 2.78 -48.61 -20.86
C THR A 732 3.99 -48.34 -21.74
N GLU A 733 4.15 -47.12 -22.30
CA GLU A 733 5.27 -46.78 -23.19
C GLU A 733 6.45 -46.05 -22.49
N LYS A 734 6.40 -45.90 -21.16
CA LYS A 734 7.54 -45.43 -20.35
C LYS A 734 7.82 -46.34 -19.15
N ARG A 735 8.17 -47.60 -19.45
CA ARG A 735 8.91 -48.47 -18.54
C ARG A 735 10.00 -49.25 -19.24
#